data_AF-A0A3L7SU07-F1
#
_entry.id   AF-A0A3L7SU07-F1
#
_cell.length_a   1.000
_cell.length_b   1.000
_cell.length_c   1.000
_cell.angle_alpha   90.00
_cell.angle_beta   90.00
_cell.angle_gamma   90.00
#
_symmetry.space_group_name_H-M   'P 1'
#
loop_
_entity.id
_entity.type
_entity.pdbx_description
1 polymer ?
#
loop_
_entity_poly.entity_id
_entity_poly.type
_entity_poly.pdbx_seq_one_letter_code
_entity_poly.pdbx_strand_id
1 'polypeptide(L)'
;MHTRLFLAANLVGALLATGLVRGETAYEVTTLALLEGLQDRDMPDVMLWVIEQASVSSECSADTRRRLEFLKGSALVSQSRTAVDIEARNGLLDQAEESIDAFLASSPADDMAIDAFTKKGNLLVERGRICLVLAERPGADAATLSKEAAAFFNRAIKTLRTAAPAPGKKGSEEPPPAVPEKIETAEDAVLRSLRDIAVEIEQIRLPVKGIRDEYETKNAEMAPLQKEVEKFDAEIRQKQTEVPRLQQQLAAIQRPPSPRETPKSLQERRVLAGQLPARLQAILGEIAMLEAARQKPEIQLKKIANEKTKLSKQLATAEKPLEKELEDPLRRQEDLRTRLLQTRLMVAETYFETSKAHAPNSDGWKAALEESLRLNHELAEKYGKMGVGFVARFNEGRNQALLGKRDAAIGTLAPLFTLEAAPGQPLSPLGLNLKTKALGIALKCWIEDKAYGEVTGPSPFEPEQYRANPLLRFAMAPVKEGRMTAEMATVKYRTAELLAARAKSLSDKEAPAAKVLEADAYKLAREVSTANRDFAQEARDLAAGLGKNLGPVDEDFPAKLADAQAAFRTFQEAQADAKSAHAAGNAAAAAEATDGAVKKRDEALAAMQDALALGEKDASTNEAAINQIRSILTFLLYDARQFAEAATLGAMLVKDHPNSVSSRQAARVALASLQSLAAGGNAEAKTQLKDLAGLIVT
;
A
#
# COMPACT_ATOMS: atom_id res chain seq x y z
N MET A 1 21.71 46.96 -1.49
CA MET A 1 20.43 47.70 -1.43
C MET A 1 19.97 47.97 -2.85
N HIS A 2 18.68 47.73 -3.14
CA HIS A 2 17.97 47.96 -4.42
C HIS A 2 18.15 46.95 -5.57
N THR A 3 17.83 45.67 -5.35
CA THR A 3 17.38 44.76 -6.45
C THR A 3 16.69 43.47 -5.95
N ARG A 4 15.89 43.51 -4.88
CA ARG A 4 15.13 42.34 -4.39
C ARG A 4 13.69 42.65 -3.93
N LEU A 5 13.08 43.72 -4.45
CA LEU A 5 11.69 44.09 -4.12
C LEU A 5 10.67 43.86 -5.26
N PHE A 6 11.09 43.34 -6.42
CA PHE A 6 10.20 43.20 -7.60
C PHE A 6 9.78 41.76 -7.95
N LEU A 7 10.23 40.75 -7.20
CA LEU A 7 9.85 39.34 -7.46
C LEU A 7 8.68 38.83 -6.60
N ALA A 8 8.30 39.53 -5.52
CA ALA A 8 7.17 39.14 -4.69
C ALA A 8 5.80 39.59 -5.24
N ALA A 9 5.77 40.55 -6.16
CA ALA A 9 4.53 41.06 -6.76
C ALA A 9 4.04 40.22 -7.95
N ASN A 10 4.89 39.42 -8.59
CA ASN A 10 4.51 38.61 -9.76
C ASN A 10 4.06 37.18 -9.43
N LEU A 11 4.28 36.70 -8.19
CA LEU A 11 3.74 35.40 -7.75
C LEU A 11 2.26 35.47 -7.35
N VAL A 12 1.75 36.66 -7.02
CA VAL A 12 0.32 36.89 -6.75
C VAL A 12 -0.48 37.05 -8.05
N GLY A 13 0.16 37.51 -9.14
CA GLY A 13 -0.49 37.69 -10.44
C GLY A 13 -0.67 36.40 -11.27
N ALA A 14 0.14 35.36 -11.02
CA ALA A 14 0.12 34.13 -11.81
C ALA A 14 -0.79 33.01 -11.24
N LEU A 15 -1.24 33.13 -9.98
CA LEU A 15 -2.20 32.21 -9.34
C LEU A 15 -3.67 32.61 -9.54
N LEU A 16 -3.95 33.76 -10.16
CA LEU A 16 -5.30 34.26 -10.42
C LEU A 16 -5.86 33.85 -11.81
N ALA A 17 -5.10 33.08 -12.61
CA ALA A 17 -5.47 32.76 -14.00
C ALA A 17 -6.18 31.40 -14.18
N THR A 18 -6.34 30.60 -13.12
CA THR A 18 -7.14 29.37 -13.16
C THR A 18 -8.43 29.58 -12.36
N GLY A 19 -9.48 30.03 -13.07
CA GLY A 19 -10.87 29.84 -12.68
C GLY A 19 -11.29 30.36 -11.30
N LEU A 20 -11.44 31.68 -11.16
CA LEU A 20 -12.41 32.21 -10.18
C LEU A 20 -13.79 31.64 -10.56
N VAL A 21 -14.28 30.68 -9.78
CA VAL A 21 -15.69 30.31 -9.81
C VAL A 21 -16.47 31.58 -9.46
N ARG A 22 -17.44 31.96 -10.30
CA ARG A 22 -18.26 33.17 -10.10
C ARG A 22 -18.83 33.18 -8.67
N GLY A 23 -18.32 34.07 -7.82
CA GLY A 23 -18.87 34.33 -6.48
C GLY A 23 -17.90 34.20 -5.31
N GLU A 24 -16.69 33.65 -5.49
CA GLU A 24 -15.71 33.56 -4.39
C GLU A 24 -14.98 34.91 -4.16
N THR A 25 -14.93 35.36 -2.92
CA THR A 25 -14.21 36.56 -2.48
C THR A 25 -12.71 36.30 -2.37
N ALA A 26 -11.89 37.35 -2.43
CA ALA A 26 -10.44 37.23 -2.21
C ALA A 26 -10.12 36.62 -0.82
N TYR A 27 -10.95 36.90 0.18
CA TYR A 27 -10.85 36.31 1.52
C TYR A 27 -11.04 34.78 1.49
N GLU A 28 -12.06 34.28 0.78
CA GLU A 28 -12.32 32.84 0.68
C GLU A 28 -11.21 32.10 -0.06
N VAL A 29 -10.77 32.62 -1.21
CA VAL A 29 -9.69 32.00 -2.00
C VAL A 29 -8.39 31.92 -1.20
N THR A 30 -8.01 33.02 -0.53
CA THR A 30 -6.79 33.05 0.28
C THR A 30 -6.88 32.17 1.52
N THR A 31 -8.05 32.09 2.16
CA THR A 31 -8.29 31.21 3.32
C THR A 31 -8.17 29.74 2.93
N LEU A 32 -8.83 29.31 1.84
CA LEU A 32 -8.77 27.91 1.39
C LEU A 32 -7.36 27.52 0.95
N ALA A 33 -6.65 28.40 0.22
CA ALA A 33 -5.26 28.14 -0.16
C ALA A 33 -4.31 28.05 1.05
N LEU A 34 -4.53 28.87 2.08
CA LEU A 34 -3.79 28.76 3.35
C LEU A 34 -4.07 27.42 4.03
N LEU A 35 -5.33 26.99 4.10
CA LEU A 35 -5.72 25.72 4.72
C LEU A 35 -5.13 24.52 3.99
N GLU A 36 -5.11 24.53 2.66
CA GLU A 36 -4.44 23.52 1.84
C GLU A 36 -2.93 23.47 2.15
N GLY A 37 -2.27 24.62 2.19
CA GLY A 37 -0.85 24.70 2.54
C GLY A 37 -0.51 24.28 3.97
N LEU A 38 -1.45 24.40 4.91
CA LEU A 38 -1.33 23.91 6.29
C LEU A 38 -1.56 22.40 6.37
N GLN A 39 -2.51 21.87 5.61
CA GLN A 39 -2.77 20.44 5.49
C GLN A 39 -1.55 19.71 4.91
N ASP A 40 -0.93 20.25 3.86
CA ASP A 40 0.29 19.69 3.25
C ASP A 40 1.49 19.66 4.20
N ARG A 41 1.53 20.57 5.18
CA ARG A 41 2.59 20.66 6.20
C ARG A 41 2.28 19.86 7.46
N ASP A 42 1.15 19.15 7.49
CA ASP A 42 0.66 18.39 8.65
C ASP A 42 0.56 19.25 9.93
N MET A 43 -0.08 20.42 9.80
CA MET A 43 -0.29 21.39 10.89
C MET A 43 -1.78 21.48 11.30
N PRO A 44 -2.37 20.39 11.85
CA PRO A 44 -3.81 20.32 12.11
C PRO A 44 -4.28 21.29 13.20
N ASP A 45 -3.43 21.60 14.18
CA ASP A 45 -3.72 22.56 15.26
C ASP A 45 -3.91 24.00 14.72
N VAL A 46 -3.00 24.45 13.86
CA VAL A 46 -3.09 25.77 13.21
C VAL A 46 -4.26 25.80 12.24
N MET A 47 -4.50 24.72 11.52
CA MET A 47 -5.63 24.59 10.60
C MET A 47 -6.98 24.77 11.33
N LEU A 48 -7.16 24.12 12.48
CA LEU A 48 -8.37 24.27 13.30
C LEU A 48 -8.58 25.69 13.76
N TRP A 49 -7.51 26.37 14.20
CA TRP A 49 -7.57 27.78 14.58
C TRP A 49 -7.99 28.68 13.40
N VAL A 50 -7.40 28.50 12.21
CA VAL A 50 -7.77 29.27 11.01
C VAL A 50 -9.23 29.02 10.63
N ILE A 51 -9.69 27.77 10.68
CA ILE A 51 -11.08 27.41 10.36
C ILE A 51 -12.06 28.09 11.32
N GLU A 52 -11.76 28.10 12.62
CA GLU A 52 -12.59 28.75 13.62
C GLU A 52 -12.75 30.25 13.31
N GLN A 53 -11.64 30.95 13.01
CA GLN A 53 -11.68 32.37 12.64
C GLN A 53 -12.44 32.62 11.34
N ALA A 54 -12.28 31.75 10.34
CA ALA A 54 -12.98 31.87 9.06
C ALA A 54 -14.48 31.61 9.20
N SER A 55 -14.88 30.66 10.05
CA SER A 55 -16.28 30.23 10.20
C SER A 55 -17.21 31.34 10.73
N VAL A 56 -16.66 32.27 11.52
CA VAL A 56 -17.40 33.40 12.10
C VAL A 56 -17.38 34.66 11.23
N SER A 57 -16.59 34.66 10.14
CA SER A 57 -16.50 35.80 9.23
C SER A 57 -17.77 35.95 8.39
N SER A 58 -18.29 37.18 8.29
CA SER A 58 -19.39 37.50 7.37
C SER A 58 -18.98 37.44 5.90
N GLU A 59 -17.68 37.40 5.61
CA GLU A 59 -17.13 37.30 4.25
C GLU A 59 -17.15 35.85 3.71
N CYS A 60 -17.42 34.85 4.56
CA CYS A 60 -17.58 33.47 4.12
C CYS A 60 -19.00 33.18 3.62
N SER A 61 -19.11 32.77 2.37
CA SER A 61 -20.32 32.21 1.77
C SER A 61 -20.78 30.94 2.47
N ALA A 62 -22.02 30.53 2.18
CA ALA A 62 -22.53 29.25 2.64
C ALA A 62 -21.73 28.07 2.07
N ASP A 63 -21.20 28.20 0.85
CA ASP A 63 -20.39 27.14 0.23
C ASP A 63 -19.03 26.99 0.92
N THR A 64 -18.32 28.11 1.15
CA THR A 64 -17.06 28.06 1.88
C THR A 64 -17.24 27.54 3.29
N ARG A 65 -18.30 27.93 4.01
CA ARG A 65 -18.60 27.37 5.34
C ARG A 65 -18.80 25.86 5.31
N ARG A 66 -19.48 25.31 4.29
CA ARG A 66 -19.57 23.85 4.12
C ARG A 66 -18.18 23.22 3.94
N ARG A 67 -17.34 23.77 3.05
CA ARG A 67 -15.97 23.27 2.84
C ARG A 67 -15.14 23.31 4.12
N LEU A 68 -15.27 24.38 4.91
CA LEU A 68 -14.59 24.51 6.20
C LEU A 68 -14.97 23.41 7.19
N GLU A 69 -16.23 22.95 7.23
CA GLU A 69 -16.63 21.83 8.09
C GLU A 69 -15.95 20.51 7.70
N PHE A 70 -15.83 20.21 6.41
CA PHE A 70 -15.07 19.05 5.96
C PHE A 70 -13.58 19.14 6.32
N LEU A 71 -12.98 20.32 6.10
CA LEU A 71 -11.58 20.59 6.44
C LEU A 71 -11.35 20.47 7.96
N LYS A 72 -12.29 20.92 8.78
CA LYS A 72 -12.26 20.77 10.24
C LYS A 72 -12.25 19.30 10.63
N GLY A 73 -13.15 18.50 10.07
CA GLY A 73 -13.18 17.06 10.30
C GLY A 73 -11.86 16.38 9.92
N SER A 74 -11.28 16.77 8.77
CA SER A 74 -9.97 16.26 8.33
C SER A 74 -8.83 16.64 9.29
N ALA A 75 -8.79 17.89 9.76
CA ALA A 75 -7.79 18.35 10.72
C ALA A 75 -7.91 17.63 12.07
N LEU A 76 -9.13 17.40 12.57
CA LEU A 76 -9.38 16.65 13.80
C LEU A 76 -8.90 15.19 13.70
N VAL A 77 -9.12 14.53 12.55
CA VAL A 77 -8.56 13.17 12.29
C VAL A 77 -7.03 13.19 12.31
N SER A 78 -6.40 14.21 11.73
CA SER A 78 -4.93 14.33 11.78
C SER A 78 -4.44 14.58 13.21
N GLN A 79 -5.10 15.46 13.96
CA GLN A 79 -4.74 15.75 15.34
C GLN A 79 -4.86 14.53 16.26
N SER A 80 -5.90 13.70 16.07
CA SER A 80 -6.15 12.51 16.89
C SER A 80 -4.99 11.49 16.85
N ARG A 81 -4.25 11.42 15.73
CA ARG A 81 -3.06 10.56 15.58
C ARG A 81 -1.91 10.95 16.49
N THR A 82 -1.84 12.22 16.89
CA THR A 82 -0.81 12.75 17.79
C THR A 82 -1.24 12.79 19.25
N ALA A 83 -2.52 12.51 19.53
CA ALA A 83 -3.02 12.43 20.89
C ALA A 83 -2.41 11.24 21.63
N VAL A 84 -1.83 11.53 22.80
CA VAL A 84 -1.16 10.54 23.67
C VAL A 84 -2.19 9.66 24.38
N ASP A 85 -3.24 10.29 24.89
CA ASP A 85 -4.32 9.61 25.60
C ASP A 85 -5.42 9.11 24.64
N ILE A 86 -5.99 7.94 24.95
CA ILE A 86 -7.01 7.28 24.13
C ILE A 86 -8.36 7.98 24.25
N GLU A 87 -8.71 8.52 25.41
CA GLU A 87 -9.97 9.25 25.60
C GLU A 87 -9.95 10.55 24.79
N ALA A 88 -8.86 11.32 24.88
CA ALA A 88 -8.63 12.51 24.05
C ALA A 88 -8.66 12.17 22.55
N ARG A 89 -8.04 11.06 22.14
CA ARG A 89 -8.10 10.57 20.75
C ARG A 89 -9.53 10.29 20.30
N ASN A 90 -10.32 9.59 21.12
CA ASN A 90 -11.72 9.28 20.81
C ASN A 90 -12.57 10.55 20.72
N GLY A 91 -12.40 11.51 21.64
CA GLY A 91 -13.11 12.78 21.60
C GLY A 91 -12.84 13.59 20.33
N LEU A 92 -11.59 13.58 19.84
CA LEU A 92 -11.23 14.20 18.55
C LEU A 92 -11.89 13.47 17.36
N LEU A 93 -11.96 12.13 17.40
CA LEU A 93 -12.59 11.33 16.35
C LEU A 93 -14.13 11.49 16.34
N ASP A 94 -14.76 11.69 17.50
CA ASP A 94 -16.19 12.00 17.58
C ASP A 94 -16.51 13.35 16.94
N GLN A 95 -15.77 14.41 17.32
CA GLN A 95 -15.92 15.74 16.71
C GLN A 95 -15.62 15.73 15.20
N ALA A 96 -14.65 14.91 14.77
CA ALA A 96 -14.33 14.75 13.37
C ALA A 96 -15.49 14.11 12.60
N GLU A 97 -16.11 13.05 13.15
CA GLU A 97 -17.26 12.39 12.54
C GLU A 97 -18.45 13.34 12.43
N GLU A 98 -18.74 14.12 13.48
CA GLU A 98 -19.81 15.13 13.45
C GLU A 98 -19.59 16.18 12.36
N SER A 99 -18.36 16.69 12.23
CA SER A 99 -18.02 17.70 11.22
C SER A 99 -18.13 17.14 9.79
N ILE A 100 -17.69 15.90 9.57
CA ILE A 100 -17.83 15.24 8.27
C ILE A 100 -19.31 14.93 7.96
N ASP A 101 -20.09 14.53 8.96
CA ASP A 101 -21.52 14.25 8.78
C ASP A 101 -22.32 15.51 8.48
N ALA A 102 -21.99 16.63 9.12
CA ALA A 102 -22.55 17.94 8.79
C ALA A 102 -22.26 18.33 7.33
N PHE A 103 -21.05 18.09 6.84
CA PHE A 103 -20.70 18.31 5.44
C PHE A 103 -21.50 17.39 4.51
N LEU A 104 -21.54 16.08 4.78
CA LEU A 104 -22.24 15.09 3.95
C LEU A 104 -23.76 15.30 3.93
N ALA A 105 -24.35 15.81 5.02
CA ALA A 105 -25.78 16.13 5.09
C ALA A 105 -26.20 17.20 4.07
N SER A 106 -25.25 18.04 3.61
CA SER A 106 -25.50 19.02 2.56
C SER A 106 -25.59 18.41 1.14
N SER A 107 -25.38 17.09 1.02
CA SER A 107 -25.37 16.35 -0.24
C SER A 107 -24.41 16.95 -1.29
N PRO A 108 -23.10 17.05 -0.97
CA PRO A 108 -22.11 17.54 -1.92
C PRO A 108 -22.11 16.64 -3.16
N ALA A 109 -22.15 17.27 -4.34
CA ALA A 109 -22.12 16.59 -5.64
C ALA A 109 -20.75 16.69 -6.32
N ASP A 110 -19.78 17.33 -5.66
CA ASP A 110 -18.42 17.54 -6.15
C ASP A 110 -17.48 16.42 -5.66
N ASP A 111 -16.23 16.47 -6.14
CA ASP A 111 -15.20 15.50 -5.77
C ASP A 111 -14.87 15.53 -4.26
N MET A 112 -15.24 16.58 -3.53
CA MET A 112 -15.08 16.62 -2.07
C MET A 112 -16.01 15.63 -1.37
N ALA A 113 -17.13 15.23 -1.99
CA ALA A 113 -17.96 14.14 -1.49
C ALA A 113 -17.17 12.83 -1.40
N ILE A 114 -16.33 12.54 -2.41
CA ILE A 114 -15.46 11.36 -2.43
C ILE A 114 -14.54 11.39 -1.22
N ASP A 115 -13.82 12.51 -1.04
CA ASP A 115 -12.88 12.68 0.05
C ASP A 115 -13.57 12.59 1.42
N ALA A 116 -14.75 13.18 1.58
CA ALA A 116 -15.53 13.11 2.82
C ALA A 116 -15.95 11.69 3.19
N PHE A 117 -16.54 10.94 2.26
CA PHE A 117 -16.90 9.54 2.52
C PHE A 117 -15.66 8.67 2.78
N THR A 118 -14.57 8.85 2.02
CA THR A 118 -13.31 8.14 2.23
C THR A 118 -12.71 8.47 3.60
N LYS A 119 -12.72 9.74 4.04
CA LYS A 119 -12.25 10.14 5.38
C LYS A 119 -13.13 9.57 6.48
N LYS A 120 -14.45 9.61 6.34
CA LYS A 120 -15.39 8.98 7.28
C LYS A 120 -15.13 7.48 7.42
N GLY A 121 -14.97 6.77 6.30
CA GLY A 121 -14.66 5.34 6.32
C GLY A 121 -13.34 5.04 7.07
N ASN A 122 -12.29 5.80 6.81
CA ASN A 122 -11.00 5.66 7.51
C ASN A 122 -11.11 5.97 9.01
N LEU A 123 -11.83 7.03 9.38
CA LEU A 123 -12.11 7.41 10.76
C LEU A 123 -12.79 6.25 11.49
N LEU A 124 -13.82 5.66 10.90
CA LEU A 124 -14.56 4.54 11.48
C LEU A 124 -13.68 3.29 11.64
N VAL A 125 -12.81 2.98 10.67
CA VAL A 125 -11.82 1.89 10.81
C VAL A 125 -10.88 2.15 11.99
N GLU A 126 -10.40 3.39 12.15
CA GLU A 126 -9.51 3.75 13.26
C GLU A 126 -10.21 3.61 14.62
N ARG A 127 -11.46 4.05 14.74
CA ARG A 127 -12.27 3.83 15.95
C ARG A 127 -12.40 2.34 16.28
N GLY A 128 -12.66 1.50 15.26
CA GLY A 128 -12.70 0.06 15.45
C GLY A 128 -11.38 -0.53 15.95
N ARG A 129 -10.23 -0.06 15.44
CA ARG A 129 -8.90 -0.46 15.91
C ARG A 129 -8.63 -0.04 17.34
N ILE A 130 -9.04 1.16 17.74
CA ILE A 130 -8.91 1.63 19.13
C ILE A 130 -9.68 0.71 20.08
N CYS A 131 -10.92 0.32 19.74
CA CYS A 131 -11.69 -0.65 20.53
C CYS A 131 -10.93 -1.98 20.70
N LEU A 132 -10.29 -2.50 19.65
CA LEU A 132 -9.51 -3.74 19.73
C LEU A 132 -8.27 -3.59 20.64
N VAL A 133 -7.55 -2.47 20.55
CA VAL A 133 -6.40 -2.19 21.44
C VAL A 133 -6.86 -2.06 22.90
N LEU A 134 -8.01 -1.45 23.15
CA LEU A 134 -8.59 -1.38 24.50
C LEU A 134 -9.00 -2.77 25.01
N ALA A 135 -9.49 -3.65 24.13
CA ALA A 135 -9.90 -5.01 24.49
C ALA A 135 -8.72 -5.89 24.96
N GLU A 136 -7.50 -5.56 24.56
CA GLU A 136 -6.27 -6.24 24.99
C GLU A 136 -5.81 -5.82 26.40
N ARG A 137 -6.38 -4.76 26.99
CA ARG A 137 -5.97 -4.26 28.31
C ARG A 137 -6.44 -5.21 29.43
N PRO A 138 -5.60 -5.44 30.46
CA PRO A 138 -6.02 -6.20 31.64
C PRO A 138 -7.26 -5.61 32.30
N GLY A 139 -8.29 -6.43 32.53
CA GLY A 139 -9.54 -6.02 33.18
C GLY A 139 -10.56 -5.33 32.26
N ALA A 140 -10.29 -5.19 30.96
CA ALA A 140 -11.25 -4.67 29.99
C ALA A 140 -12.36 -5.68 29.66
N ASP A 141 -13.55 -5.18 29.32
CA ASP A 141 -14.62 -5.99 28.75
C ASP A 141 -14.37 -6.20 27.25
N ALA A 142 -13.52 -7.18 26.95
CA ALA A 142 -13.13 -7.50 25.58
C ALA A 142 -14.32 -7.88 24.68
N ALA A 143 -15.40 -8.45 25.24
CA ALA A 143 -16.56 -8.85 24.46
C ALA A 143 -17.35 -7.64 23.97
N THR A 144 -17.59 -6.66 24.85
CA THR A 144 -18.27 -5.40 24.49
C THR A 144 -17.43 -4.60 23.51
N LEU A 145 -16.13 -4.44 23.77
CA LEU A 145 -15.23 -3.69 22.89
C LEU A 145 -15.07 -4.34 21.50
N SER A 146 -15.03 -5.67 21.42
CA SER A 146 -15.02 -6.38 20.13
C SER A 146 -16.31 -6.17 19.35
N LYS A 147 -17.46 -6.15 20.04
CA LYS A 147 -18.76 -5.87 19.40
C LYS A 147 -18.83 -4.44 18.87
N GLU A 148 -18.31 -3.47 19.62
CA GLU A 148 -18.21 -2.08 19.19
C GLU A 148 -17.27 -1.93 17.98
N ALA A 149 -16.11 -2.61 18.01
CA ALA A 149 -15.19 -2.63 16.88
C ALA A 149 -15.88 -3.12 15.60
N ALA A 150 -16.60 -4.24 15.67
CA ALA A 150 -17.37 -4.78 14.56
C ALA A 150 -18.45 -3.79 14.06
N ALA A 151 -19.11 -3.05 14.96
CA ALA A 151 -20.09 -2.04 14.59
C ALA A 151 -19.46 -0.88 13.81
N PHE A 152 -18.28 -0.41 14.22
CA PHE A 152 -17.54 0.61 13.49
C PHE A 152 -17.07 0.13 12.10
N PHE A 153 -16.54 -1.09 12.00
CA PHE A 153 -16.15 -1.65 10.69
C PHE A 153 -17.34 -1.82 9.75
N ASN A 154 -18.50 -2.26 10.25
CA ASN A 154 -19.72 -2.36 9.45
C ASN A 154 -20.20 -0.99 8.95
N ARG A 155 -20.14 0.05 9.80
CA ARG A 155 -20.43 1.44 9.39
C ARG A 155 -19.44 1.93 8.35
N ALA A 156 -18.15 1.60 8.49
CA ALA A 156 -17.13 1.95 7.50
C ALA A 156 -17.43 1.31 6.14
N ILE A 157 -17.72 0.00 6.09
CA ILE A 157 -18.10 -0.70 4.86
C ILE A 157 -19.31 -0.03 4.21
N LYS A 158 -20.36 0.26 5.00
CA LYS A 158 -21.57 0.94 4.51
C LYS A 158 -21.29 2.34 3.96
N THR A 159 -20.33 3.06 4.53
CA THR A 159 -19.93 4.40 4.09
C THR A 159 -19.13 4.37 2.79
N LEU A 160 -18.39 3.27 2.55
CA LEU A 160 -17.45 3.19 1.44
C LEU A 160 -18.02 2.51 0.20
N ARG A 161 -18.82 1.45 0.38
CA ARG A 161 -19.28 0.57 -0.68
C ARG A 161 -20.73 0.85 -1.02
N THR A 162 -21.02 1.09 -2.30
CA THR A 162 -22.39 1.09 -2.81
C THR A 162 -23.06 -0.23 -2.50
N ALA A 163 -24.33 -0.22 -2.09
CA ALA A 163 -25.14 -1.43 -2.00
C ALA A 163 -25.42 -2.01 -3.41
N ALA A 164 -24.39 -2.53 -4.09
CA ALA A 164 -24.51 -3.10 -5.41
C ALA A 164 -25.00 -4.55 -5.32
N PRO A 165 -25.88 -4.99 -6.25
CA PRO A 165 -26.40 -6.35 -6.28
C PRO A 165 -25.27 -7.37 -6.48
N ALA A 166 -25.46 -8.59 -5.97
CA ALA A 166 -24.50 -9.69 -6.07
C ALA A 166 -23.95 -9.84 -7.50
N PRO A 167 -22.64 -10.16 -7.67
CA PRO A 167 -22.03 -10.27 -8.99
C PRO A 167 -22.81 -11.26 -9.87
N GLY A 168 -23.25 -10.77 -11.04
CA GLY A 168 -23.83 -11.59 -12.08
C GLY A 168 -22.84 -12.69 -12.53
N LYS A 169 -23.38 -13.81 -13.01
CA LYS A 169 -22.61 -14.99 -13.45
C LYS A 169 -21.39 -14.60 -14.32
N LYS A 170 -20.25 -15.24 -14.06
CA LYS A 170 -19.02 -15.15 -14.88
C LYS A 170 -19.38 -15.23 -16.38
N GLY A 171 -18.99 -14.19 -17.14
CA GLY A 171 -19.06 -14.19 -18.61
C GLY A 171 -20.02 -13.17 -19.25
N SER A 172 -20.79 -12.40 -18.48
CA SER A 172 -21.42 -11.19 -18.99
C SER A 172 -20.50 -10.00 -18.78
N GLU A 173 -20.27 -9.17 -19.81
CA GLU A 173 -19.75 -7.82 -19.64
C GLU A 173 -20.61 -7.15 -18.57
N GLU A 174 -19.99 -6.90 -17.40
CA GLU A 174 -20.65 -6.26 -16.29
C GLU A 174 -21.17 -4.91 -16.80
N PRO A 175 -22.50 -4.66 -16.81
CA PRO A 175 -23.00 -3.35 -17.17
C PRO A 175 -22.31 -2.33 -16.26
N PRO A 176 -21.97 -1.12 -16.77
CA PRO A 176 -21.38 -0.09 -15.94
C PRO A 176 -22.23 0.07 -14.69
N PRO A 177 -21.63 0.05 -13.49
CA PRO A 177 -22.39 0.05 -12.24
C PRO A 177 -23.39 1.20 -12.29
N ALA A 178 -24.66 0.89 -12.05
CA ALA A 178 -25.72 1.87 -12.12
C ALA A 178 -25.39 2.99 -11.13
N VAL A 179 -25.03 4.17 -11.64
CA VAL A 179 -24.76 5.33 -10.77
C VAL A 179 -26.08 5.67 -10.07
N PRO A 180 -26.12 5.62 -8.74
CA PRO A 180 -27.34 5.91 -8.01
C PRO A 180 -27.71 7.39 -8.12
N GLU A 181 -29.01 7.68 -8.05
CA GLU A 181 -29.53 9.05 -8.11
C GLU A 181 -29.11 9.88 -6.89
N LYS A 182 -28.89 9.21 -5.75
CA LYS A 182 -28.43 9.80 -4.49
C LYS A 182 -27.05 9.27 -4.13
N ILE A 183 -26.14 10.18 -3.79
CA ILE A 183 -24.79 9.84 -3.34
C ILE A 183 -24.86 9.52 -1.84
N GLU A 184 -24.68 8.25 -1.47
CA GLU A 184 -24.70 7.81 -0.07
C GLU A 184 -23.38 7.21 0.39
N THR A 185 -22.45 6.96 -0.53
CA THR A 185 -21.18 6.27 -0.27
C THR A 185 -20.03 6.87 -1.09
N ALA A 186 -18.79 6.53 -0.70
CA ALA A 186 -17.59 6.93 -1.47
C ALA A 186 -17.64 6.38 -2.90
N GLU A 187 -18.04 5.12 -3.07
CA GLU A 187 -18.16 4.50 -4.40
C GLU A 187 -19.23 5.19 -5.25
N ASP A 188 -20.38 5.57 -4.68
CA ASP A 188 -21.41 6.35 -5.41
C ASP A 188 -20.86 7.68 -5.92
N ALA A 189 -20.13 8.40 -5.05
CA ALA A 189 -19.55 9.69 -5.39
C ALA A 189 -18.56 9.56 -6.55
N VAL A 190 -17.67 8.57 -6.50
CA VAL A 190 -16.70 8.32 -7.57
C VAL A 190 -17.40 7.91 -8.87
N LEU A 191 -18.39 7.03 -8.80
CA LEU A 191 -19.14 6.59 -9.98
C LEU A 191 -19.94 7.74 -10.62
N ARG A 192 -20.46 8.66 -9.80
CA ARG A 192 -21.10 9.88 -10.28
C ARG A 192 -20.12 10.79 -11.00
N SER A 193 -18.99 11.13 -10.38
CA SER A 193 -17.94 11.95 -11.03
C SER A 193 -17.43 11.30 -12.32
N LEU A 194 -17.29 9.96 -12.36
CA LEU A 194 -16.89 9.22 -13.57
C LEU A 194 -17.93 9.31 -14.69
N ARG A 195 -19.22 9.36 -14.37
CA ARG A 195 -20.26 9.59 -15.37
C ARG A 195 -20.22 11.02 -15.88
N ASP A 196 -20.10 11.99 -14.98
CA ASP A 196 -20.11 13.41 -15.33
C ASP A 196 -18.88 13.76 -16.21
N ILE A 197 -17.69 13.23 -15.89
CA ILE A 197 -16.49 13.40 -16.73
C ILE A 197 -16.60 12.67 -18.08
N ALA A 198 -17.29 11.53 -18.13
CA ALA A 198 -17.54 10.84 -19.40
C ALA A 198 -18.46 11.67 -20.30
N VAL A 199 -19.48 12.34 -19.74
CA VAL A 199 -20.33 13.28 -20.50
C VAL A 199 -19.52 14.47 -20.99
N GLU A 200 -18.64 15.06 -20.17
CA GLU A 200 -17.73 16.15 -20.58
C GLU A 200 -16.82 15.72 -21.76
N ILE A 201 -16.17 14.55 -21.64
CA ILE A 201 -15.34 13.97 -22.71
C ILE A 201 -16.14 13.79 -24.01
N GLU A 202 -17.35 13.24 -23.92
CA GLU A 202 -18.19 13.02 -25.10
C GLU A 202 -18.71 14.32 -25.72
N GLN A 203 -18.94 15.37 -24.92
CA GLN A 203 -19.26 16.70 -25.45
C GLN A 203 -18.08 17.29 -26.23
N ILE A 204 -16.85 17.18 -25.72
CA ILE A 204 -15.64 17.63 -26.42
C ILE A 204 -15.43 16.84 -27.72
N ARG A 205 -15.76 15.55 -27.72
CA ARG A 205 -15.65 14.66 -28.89
C ARG A 205 -16.83 14.73 -29.85
N LEU A 206 -17.91 15.44 -29.51
CA LEU A 206 -19.09 15.58 -30.36
C LEU A 206 -18.77 16.03 -31.81
N PRO A 207 -17.83 16.97 -32.06
CA PRO A 207 -17.48 17.39 -33.41
C PRO A 207 -16.90 16.27 -34.29
N VAL A 208 -16.31 15.23 -33.70
CA VAL A 208 -15.68 14.11 -34.42
C VAL A 208 -16.49 12.82 -34.35
N LYS A 209 -17.64 12.84 -33.65
CA LYS A 209 -18.46 11.67 -33.38
C LYS A 209 -18.81 10.87 -34.63
N GLY A 210 -19.23 11.53 -35.72
CA GLY A 210 -19.59 10.83 -36.95
C GLY A 210 -18.43 10.00 -37.54
N ILE A 211 -17.21 10.54 -37.53
CA ILE A 211 -16.01 9.82 -38.02
C ILE A 211 -15.67 8.65 -37.09
N ARG A 212 -15.82 8.85 -35.77
CA ARG A 212 -15.60 7.79 -34.79
C ARG A 212 -16.62 6.65 -34.91
N ASP A 213 -17.91 6.98 -35.01
CA ASP A 213 -18.99 5.99 -35.16
C ASP A 213 -18.79 5.14 -36.44
N GLU A 214 -18.37 5.78 -37.54
CA GLU A 214 -18.00 5.07 -38.77
C GLU A 214 -16.77 4.17 -38.59
N TYR A 215 -15.73 4.66 -37.90
CA TYR A 215 -14.53 3.88 -37.58
C TYR A 215 -14.86 2.65 -36.72
N GLU A 216 -15.68 2.81 -35.68
CA GLU A 216 -16.11 1.74 -34.78
C GLU A 216 -17.00 0.73 -35.50
N THR A 217 -17.92 1.18 -36.35
CA THR A 217 -18.75 0.31 -37.20
C THR A 217 -17.87 -0.57 -38.09
N LYS A 218 -16.88 0.03 -38.77
CA LYS A 218 -15.93 -0.71 -39.60
C LYS A 218 -15.07 -1.68 -38.79
N ASN A 219 -14.68 -1.30 -37.58
CA ASN A 219 -13.96 -2.19 -36.68
C ASN A 219 -14.82 -3.39 -36.24
N ALA A 220 -16.11 -3.17 -35.95
CA ALA A 220 -17.06 -4.21 -35.59
C ALA A 220 -17.34 -5.18 -36.75
N GLU A 221 -17.39 -4.69 -37.99
CA GLU A 221 -17.53 -5.52 -39.21
C GLU A 221 -16.36 -6.52 -39.39
N MET A 222 -15.16 -6.24 -38.85
CA MET A 222 -13.99 -7.12 -39.01
C MET A 222 -14.09 -8.41 -38.18
N ALA A 223 -14.62 -8.35 -36.96
CA ALA A 223 -14.66 -9.47 -36.03
C ALA A 223 -15.37 -10.74 -36.56
N PRO A 224 -16.58 -10.67 -37.16
CA PRO A 224 -17.23 -11.85 -37.72
C PRO A 224 -16.47 -12.42 -38.92
N LEU A 225 -15.87 -11.57 -39.78
CA LEU A 225 -15.06 -12.00 -40.92
C LEU A 225 -13.76 -12.68 -40.48
N GLN A 226 -13.12 -12.17 -39.43
CA GLN A 226 -11.92 -12.76 -38.83
C GLN A 226 -12.23 -14.18 -38.33
N LYS A 227 -13.35 -14.36 -37.61
CA LYS A 227 -13.81 -15.68 -37.15
C LYS A 227 -14.11 -16.63 -38.31
N GLU A 228 -14.67 -16.12 -39.41
CA GLU A 228 -14.94 -16.92 -40.59
C GLU A 228 -13.64 -17.40 -41.26
N VAL A 229 -12.63 -16.53 -41.38
CA VAL A 229 -11.30 -16.89 -41.87
C VAL A 229 -10.61 -17.91 -40.95
N GLU A 230 -10.65 -17.70 -39.63
CA GLU A 230 -10.08 -18.62 -38.64
C GLU A 230 -10.74 -19.99 -38.69
N LYS A 231 -12.06 -20.05 -38.93
CA LYS A 231 -12.80 -21.30 -39.13
C LYS A 231 -12.29 -22.04 -40.36
N PHE A 232 -12.16 -21.36 -41.50
CA PHE A 232 -11.61 -21.98 -42.71
C PHE A 232 -10.16 -22.45 -42.50
N ASP A 233 -9.32 -21.67 -41.82
CA ASP A 233 -7.95 -22.06 -41.49
C ASP A 233 -7.90 -23.29 -40.57
N ALA A 234 -8.81 -23.40 -39.60
CA ALA A 234 -8.91 -24.57 -38.74
C ALA A 234 -9.33 -25.83 -39.52
N GLU A 235 -10.32 -25.71 -40.41
CA GLU A 235 -10.79 -26.80 -41.27
C GLU A 235 -9.68 -27.24 -42.26
N ILE A 236 -8.97 -26.29 -42.87
CA ILE A 236 -7.82 -26.55 -43.74
C ILE A 236 -6.72 -27.27 -42.96
N ARG A 237 -6.32 -26.78 -41.78
CA ARG A 237 -5.31 -27.43 -40.93
C ARG A 237 -5.70 -28.85 -40.57
N GLN A 238 -6.96 -29.08 -40.19
CA GLN A 238 -7.48 -30.41 -39.89
C GLN A 238 -7.29 -31.36 -41.08
N LYS A 239 -7.69 -30.94 -42.28
CA LYS A 239 -7.53 -31.74 -43.51
C LYS A 239 -6.07 -31.94 -43.91
N GLN A 240 -5.22 -30.94 -43.71
CA GLN A 240 -3.78 -31.02 -43.96
C GLN A 240 -3.09 -32.08 -43.09
N THR A 241 -3.58 -32.36 -41.88
CA THR A 241 -3.01 -33.45 -41.04
C THR A 241 -3.22 -34.85 -41.64
N GLU A 242 -4.25 -35.03 -42.49
CA GLU A 242 -4.54 -36.31 -43.14
C GLU A 242 -3.60 -36.58 -44.33
N VAL A 243 -3.06 -35.53 -44.95
CA VAL A 243 -2.25 -35.63 -46.19
C VAL A 243 -0.95 -36.43 -45.98
N PRO A 244 -0.09 -36.13 -44.98
CA PRO A 244 1.12 -36.91 -44.73
C PRO A 244 0.84 -38.38 -44.40
N ARG A 245 -0.26 -38.64 -43.68
CA ARG A 245 -0.68 -40.00 -43.31
C ARG A 245 -1.04 -40.81 -44.55
N LEU A 246 -1.84 -40.24 -45.45
CA LEU A 246 -2.21 -40.89 -46.71
C LEU A 246 -1.00 -41.07 -47.64
N GLN A 247 -0.10 -40.08 -47.69
CA GLN A 247 1.16 -40.18 -48.46
C GLN A 247 2.07 -41.29 -47.91
N GLN A 248 2.18 -41.43 -46.59
CA GLN A 248 2.96 -42.49 -45.97
C GLN A 248 2.36 -43.88 -46.23
N GLN A 249 1.03 -44.01 -46.15
CA GLN A 249 0.31 -45.24 -46.49
C GLN A 249 0.51 -45.61 -47.96
N LEU A 250 0.42 -44.63 -48.87
CA LEU A 250 0.65 -44.83 -50.29
C LEU A 250 2.10 -45.26 -50.57
N ALA A 251 3.08 -44.60 -49.96
CA ALA A 251 4.50 -44.96 -50.08
C ALA A 251 4.80 -46.37 -49.53
N ALA A 252 4.17 -46.75 -48.42
CA ALA A 252 4.28 -48.11 -47.87
C ALA A 252 3.71 -49.16 -48.82
N ILE A 253 2.60 -48.85 -49.50
CA ILE A 253 1.97 -49.76 -50.47
C ILE A 253 2.79 -49.88 -51.76
N GLN A 254 3.49 -48.82 -52.16
CA GLN A 254 4.37 -48.81 -53.34
C GLN A 254 5.68 -49.57 -53.16
N ARG A 255 6.10 -49.89 -51.92
CA ARG A 255 7.27 -50.74 -51.68
C ARG A 255 7.04 -52.17 -52.22
N PRO A 256 8.04 -52.88 -52.74
CA PRO A 256 7.86 -54.26 -53.18
C PRO A 256 7.34 -55.15 -52.02
N PRO A 257 6.43 -56.11 -52.30
CA PRO A 257 5.90 -57.02 -51.28
C PRO A 257 6.98 -57.93 -50.69
N SER A 258 6.89 -58.14 -49.38
CA SER A 258 7.79 -59.07 -48.69
C SER A 258 7.48 -60.51 -49.09
N PRO A 259 8.48 -61.38 -49.28
CA PRO A 259 8.27 -62.79 -49.64
C PRO A 259 7.50 -63.62 -48.58
N ARG A 260 7.11 -63.03 -47.45
CA ARG A 260 6.28 -63.64 -46.39
C ARG A 260 4.83 -63.13 -46.33
N GLU A 261 4.40 -62.27 -47.25
CA GLU A 261 3.01 -61.76 -47.31
C GLU A 261 2.03 -62.85 -47.77
N THR A 262 0.87 -62.97 -47.10
CA THR A 262 -0.19 -63.93 -47.44
C THR A 262 -1.02 -63.44 -48.65
N PRO A 263 -1.69 -64.35 -49.41
CA PRO A 263 -2.58 -63.97 -50.50
C PRO A 263 -3.66 -62.95 -50.09
N LYS A 264 -4.19 -63.06 -48.86
CA LYS A 264 -5.16 -62.11 -48.29
C LYS A 264 -4.56 -60.71 -48.13
N SER A 265 -3.35 -60.60 -47.57
CA SER A 265 -2.66 -59.31 -47.42
C SER A 265 -2.30 -58.66 -48.77
N LEU A 266 -1.98 -59.45 -49.79
CA LEU A 266 -1.74 -58.94 -51.15
C LEU A 266 -3.03 -58.39 -51.80
N GLN A 267 -4.18 -59.02 -51.53
CA GLN A 267 -5.48 -58.55 -51.99
C GLN A 267 -5.90 -57.26 -51.30
N GLU A 268 -5.75 -57.16 -49.97
CA GLU A 268 -5.99 -55.94 -49.19
C GLU A 268 -5.09 -54.79 -49.68
N ARG A 269 -3.82 -55.09 -49.97
CA ARG A 269 -2.87 -54.13 -50.53
C ARG A 269 -3.29 -53.61 -51.91
N ARG A 270 -3.81 -54.46 -52.79
CA ARG A 270 -4.34 -54.06 -54.10
C ARG A 270 -5.58 -53.17 -53.99
N VAL A 271 -6.48 -53.48 -53.04
CA VAL A 271 -7.66 -52.66 -52.77
C VAL A 271 -7.25 -51.27 -52.26
N LEU A 272 -6.33 -51.21 -51.29
CA LEU A 272 -5.81 -49.95 -50.76
C LEU A 272 -5.02 -49.15 -51.82
N ALA A 273 -4.28 -49.81 -52.70
CA ALA A 273 -3.57 -49.17 -53.82
C ALA A 273 -4.51 -48.46 -54.79
N GLY A 274 -5.73 -48.99 -55.00
CA GLY A 274 -6.77 -48.34 -55.81
C GLY A 274 -7.49 -47.20 -55.08
N GLN A 275 -7.65 -47.28 -53.75
CA GLN A 275 -8.47 -46.34 -52.97
C GLN A 275 -7.69 -45.12 -52.47
N LEU A 276 -6.43 -45.28 -52.07
CA LEU A 276 -5.65 -44.20 -51.43
C LEU A 276 -5.34 -43.02 -52.37
N PRO A 277 -4.99 -43.22 -53.65
CA PRO A 277 -4.80 -42.09 -54.57
C PRO A 277 -6.09 -41.26 -54.73
N ALA A 278 -7.24 -41.92 -54.89
CA ALA A 278 -8.53 -41.24 -55.01
C ALA A 278 -8.90 -40.48 -53.73
N ARG A 279 -8.63 -41.07 -52.55
CA ARG A 279 -8.86 -40.41 -51.26
C ARG A 279 -7.93 -39.22 -51.04
N LEU A 280 -6.65 -39.34 -51.38
CA LEU A 280 -5.69 -38.24 -51.31
C LEU A 280 -6.13 -37.09 -52.24
N GLN A 281 -6.54 -37.41 -53.47
CA GLN A 281 -7.01 -36.42 -54.42
C GLN A 281 -8.32 -35.76 -53.97
N ALA A 282 -9.23 -36.49 -53.33
CA ALA A 282 -10.44 -35.93 -52.73
C ALA A 282 -10.11 -34.92 -51.60
N ILE A 283 -9.21 -35.26 -50.68
CA ILE A 283 -8.79 -34.34 -49.61
C ILE A 283 -8.09 -33.10 -50.16
N LEU A 284 -7.23 -33.24 -51.18
CA LEU A 284 -6.61 -32.09 -51.84
C LEU A 284 -7.65 -31.20 -52.54
N GLY A 285 -8.69 -31.80 -53.13
CA GLY A 285 -9.83 -31.08 -53.69
C GLY A 285 -10.65 -30.34 -52.63
N GLU A 286 -10.92 -30.97 -51.48
CA GLU A 286 -11.57 -30.33 -50.33
C GLU A 286 -10.76 -29.13 -49.82
N ILE A 287 -9.44 -29.28 -49.66
CA ILE A 287 -8.55 -28.19 -49.27
C ILE A 287 -8.63 -27.04 -50.28
N ALA A 288 -8.54 -27.32 -51.58
CA ALA A 288 -8.63 -26.29 -52.62
C ALA A 288 -9.99 -25.56 -52.61
N MET A 289 -11.10 -26.27 -52.35
CA MET A 289 -12.42 -25.64 -52.19
C MET A 289 -12.50 -24.75 -50.95
N LEU A 290 -11.93 -25.19 -49.82
CA LEU A 290 -11.88 -24.40 -48.60
C LEU A 290 -11.00 -23.15 -48.78
N GLU A 291 -9.86 -23.27 -49.45
CA GLU A 291 -9.00 -22.14 -49.80
C GLU A 291 -9.71 -21.13 -50.71
N ALA A 292 -10.45 -21.61 -51.72
CA ALA A 292 -11.26 -20.75 -52.58
C ALA A 292 -12.40 -20.05 -51.82
N ALA A 293 -13.07 -20.77 -50.91
CA ALA A 293 -14.11 -20.21 -50.06
C ALA A 293 -13.56 -19.15 -49.09
N ARG A 294 -12.33 -19.34 -48.57
CA ARG A 294 -11.64 -18.38 -47.69
C ARG A 294 -11.31 -17.06 -48.38
N GLN A 295 -11.09 -17.04 -49.70
CA GLN A 295 -10.70 -15.82 -50.41
C GLN A 295 -11.72 -14.69 -50.28
N LYS A 296 -13.02 -15.03 -50.26
CA LYS A 296 -14.10 -14.02 -50.19
C LYS A 296 -14.07 -13.20 -48.88
N PRO A 297 -14.12 -13.80 -47.67
CA PRO A 297 -14.00 -13.04 -46.43
C PRO A 297 -12.63 -12.38 -46.30
N GLU A 298 -11.55 -12.96 -46.83
CA GLU A 298 -10.21 -12.36 -46.80
C GLU A 298 -10.13 -11.06 -47.63
N ILE A 299 -10.75 -11.03 -48.82
CA ILE A 299 -10.85 -9.82 -49.66
C ILE A 299 -11.71 -8.75 -48.97
N GLN A 300 -12.83 -9.14 -48.35
CA GLN A 300 -13.67 -8.22 -47.60
C GLN A 300 -12.92 -7.61 -46.40
N LEU A 301 -12.17 -8.42 -45.67
CA LEU A 301 -11.35 -7.98 -44.55
C LEU A 301 -10.27 -6.99 -44.99
N LYS A 302 -9.61 -7.23 -46.14
CA LYS A 302 -8.66 -6.28 -46.73
C LYS A 302 -9.31 -4.94 -47.10
N LYS A 303 -10.52 -4.98 -47.67
CA LYS A 303 -11.28 -3.77 -48.01
C LYS A 303 -11.64 -2.95 -46.77
N ILE A 304 -12.20 -3.61 -45.75
CA ILE A 304 -12.56 -2.95 -44.48
C ILE A 304 -11.31 -2.43 -43.77
N ALA A 305 -10.19 -3.16 -43.79
CA ALA A 305 -8.93 -2.70 -43.22
C ALA A 305 -8.40 -1.41 -43.90
N ASN A 306 -8.56 -1.29 -45.22
CA ASN A 306 -8.20 -0.07 -45.95
C ASN A 306 -9.13 1.11 -45.59
N GLU A 307 -10.44 0.88 -45.54
CA GLU A 307 -11.43 1.88 -45.10
C GLU A 307 -11.15 2.33 -43.66
N LYS A 308 -10.89 1.38 -42.75
CA LYS A 308 -10.48 1.64 -41.36
C LYS A 308 -9.20 2.45 -41.27
N THR A 309 -8.20 2.15 -42.09
CA THR A 309 -6.94 2.92 -42.13
C THR A 309 -7.18 4.36 -42.58
N LYS A 310 -8.07 4.58 -43.54
CA LYS A 310 -8.47 5.91 -43.99
C LYS A 310 -9.21 6.68 -42.88
N LEU A 311 -10.21 6.05 -42.26
CA LEU A 311 -10.99 6.61 -41.16
C LEU A 311 -10.10 6.92 -39.95
N SER A 312 -9.14 6.05 -39.62
CA SER A 312 -8.18 6.28 -38.53
C SER A 312 -7.34 7.53 -38.76
N LYS A 313 -6.87 7.77 -40.00
CA LYS A 313 -6.13 9.00 -40.35
C LYS A 313 -7.01 10.24 -40.27
N GLN A 314 -8.26 10.14 -40.72
CA GLN A 314 -9.24 11.23 -40.64
C GLN A 314 -9.57 11.56 -39.18
N LEU A 315 -9.80 10.54 -38.37
CA LEU A 315 -10.07 10.66 -36.94
C LEU A 315 -8.88 11.31 -36.22
N ALA A 316 -7.66 10.82 -36.42
CA ALA A 316 -6.47 11.41 -35.80
C ALA A 316 -6.27 12.89 -36.19
N THR A 317 -6.56 13.25 -37.44
CA THR A 317 -6.48 14.66 -37.88
C THR A 317 -7.55 15.53 -37.21
N ALA A 318 -8.76 14.98 -37.05
CA ALA A 318 -9.89 15.68 -36.46
C ALA A 318 -9.81 15.76 -34.91
N GLU A 319 -9.17 14.78 -34.25
CA GLU A 319 -8.95 14.75 -32.81
C GLU A 319 -7.78 15.63 -32.36
N LYS A 320 -6.77 15.86 -33.22
CA LYS A 320 -5.61 16.69 -32.92
C LYS A 320 -5.93 18.06 -32.28
N PRO A 321 -6.88 18.87 -32.79
CA PRO A 321 -7.24 20.14 -32.13
C PRO A 321 -7.92 19.95 -30.76
N LEU A 322 -8.51 18.78 -30.49
CA LEU A 322 -9.20 18.45 -29.25
C LEU A 322 -8.24 17.94 -28.16
N GLU A 323 -7.02 17.55 -28.50
CA GLU A 323 -6.05 16.95 -27.54
C GLU A 323 -5.86 17.81 -26.30
N LYS A 324 -5.72 19.13 -26.47
CA LYS A 324 -5.55 20.07 -25.35
C LYS A 324 -6.81 20.19 -24.47
N GLU A 325 -7.99 20.15 -25.07
CA GLU A 325 -9.27 20.20 -24.33
C GLU A 325 -9.55 18.88 -23.61
N LEU A 326 -9.06 17.75 -24.16
CA LEU A 326 -9.22 16.42 -23.58
C LEU A 326 -8.20 16.08 -22.49
N GLU A 327 -7.08 16.79 -22.41
CA GLU A 327 -5.99 16.50 -21.45
C GLU A 327 -6.49 16.45 -20.00
N ASP A 328 -7.16 17.51 -19.54
CA ASP A 328 -7.65 17.61 -18.17
C ASP A 328 -8.79 16.61 -17.85
N PRO A 329 -9.83 16.46 -18.70
CA PRO A 329 -10.88 15.46 -18.46
C PRO A 329 -10.37 14.01 -18.46
N LEU A 330 -9.42 13.67 -19.34
CA LEU A 330 -8.83 12.33 -19.36
C LEU A 330 -7.96 12.07 -18.12
N ARG A 331 -7.18 13.06 -17.68
CA ARG A 331 -6.42 12.98 -16.42
C ARG A 331 -7.36 12.77 -15.24
N ARG A 332 -8.43 13.59 -15.11
CA ARG A 332 -9.44 13.44 -14.06
C ARG A 332 -10.14 12.08 -14.10
N GLN A 333 -10.44 11.55 -15.29
CA GLN A 333 -11.01 10.22 -15.43
C GLN A 333 -10.08 9.11 -14.88
N GLU A 334 -8.77 9.18 -15.16
CA GLU A 334 -7.80 8.21 -14.63
C GLU A 334 -7.61 8.34 -13.10
N ASP A 335 -7.61 9.56 -12.57
CA ASP A 335 -7.55 9.82 -11.13
C ASP A 335 -8.78 9.23 -10.42
N LEU A 336 -9.98 9.45 -10.97
CA LEU A 336 -11.23 8.88 -10.44
C LEU A 336 -11.27 7.35 -10.54
N ARG A 337 -10.78 6.76 -11.63
CA ARG A 337 -10.61 5.30 -11.74
C ARG A 337 -9.69 4.77 -10.64
N THR A 338 -8.58 5.46 -10.37
CA THR A 338 -7.67 5.09 -9.29
C THR A 338 -8.35 5.18 -7.93
N ARG A 339 -9.10 6.26 -7.65
CA ARG A 339 -9.89 6.43 -6.41
C ARG A 339 -10.94 5.35 -6.22
N LEU A 340 -11.60 4.91 -7.29
CA LEU A 340 -12.56 3.79 -7.24
C LEU A 340 -11.88 2.49 -6.80
N LEU A 341 -10.70 2.19 -7.36
CA LEU A 341 -9.96 0.97 -7.02
C LEU A 341 -9.42 1.01 -5.59
N GLN A 342 -8.94 2.17 -5.14
CA GLN A 342 -8.53 2.38 -3.75
C GLN A 342 -9.70 2.19 -2.78
N THR A 343 -10.87 2.74 -3.09
CA THR A 343 -12.08 2.58 -2.27
C THR A 343 -12.47 1.11 -2.15
N ARG A 344 -12.49 0.37 -3.25
CA ARG A 344 -12.80 -1.08 -3.24
C ARG A 344 -11.77 -1.91 -2.47
N LEU A 345 -10.48 -1.58 -2.61
CA LEU A 345 -9.43 -2.22 -1.82
C LEU A 345 -9.61 -1.94 -0.32
N MET A 346 -9.97 -0.71 0.05
CA MET A 346 -10.20 -0.32 1.44
C MET A 346 -11.39 -1.06 2.05
N VAL A 347 -12.46 -1.31 1.27
CA VAL A 347 -13.57 -2.15 1.69
C VAL A 347 -13.10 -3.58 1.96
N ALA A 348 -12.31 -4.16 1.06
CA ALA A 348 -11.77 -5.51 1.23
C ALA A 348 -10.87 -5.61 2.49
N GLU A 349 -10.05 -4.59 2.77
CA GLU A 349 -9.24 -4.53 3.99
C GLU A 349 -10.12 -4.31 5.24
N THR A 350 -11.22 -3.56 5.13
CA THR A 350 -12.13 -3.37 6.27
C THR A 350 -12.80 -4.68 6.68
N TYR A 351 -13.16 -5.56 5.74
CA TYR A 351 -13.59 -6.92 6.06
C TYR A 351 -12.49 -7.74 6.75
N PHE A 352 -11.23 -7.56 6.37
CA PHE A 352 -10.11 -8.18 7.10
C PHE A 352 -10.01 -7.65 8.54
N GLU A 353 -10.17 -6.34 8.75
CA GLU A 353 -10.23 -5.74 10.09
C GLU A 353 -11.42 -6.27 10.90
N THR A 354 -12.60 -6.45 10.29
CA THR A 354 -13.77 -7.08 10.93
C THR A 354 -13.43 -8.47 11.48
N SER A 355 -12.59 -9.26 10.80
CA SER A 355 -12.20 -10.58 11.31
C SER A 355 -11.50 -10.50 12.67
N LYS A 356 -10.75 -9.43 12.95
CA LYS A 356 -10.05 -9.24 14.23
C LYS A 356 -10.99 -8.94 15.40
N ALA A 357 -12.21 -8.50 15.12
CA ALA A 357 -13.27 -8.32 16.12
C ALA A 357 -13.99 -9.63 16.48
N HIS A 358 -13.62 -10.75 15.86
CA HIS A 358 -14.20 -12.06 16.10
C HIS A 358 -13.14 -13.03 16.63
N ALA A 359 -13.57 -13.99 17.46
CA ALA A 359 -12.69 -15.05 17.93
C ALA A 359 -12.13 -15.86 16.75
N PRO A 360 -10.83 -16.21 16.74
CA PRO A 360 -10.24 -17.02 15.68
C PRO A 360 -11.04 -18.31 15.43
N ASN A 361 -11.21 -18.68 14.16
CA ASN A 361 -11.98 -19.85 13.71
C ASN A 361 -13.51 -19.82 13.93
N SER A 362 -14.07 -18.76 14.54
CA SER A 362 -15.52 -18.58 14.60
C SER A 362 -16.14 -18.32 13.22
N ASP A 363 -17.45 -18.50 13.10
CA ASP A 363 -18.16 -18.28 11.83
C ASP A 363 -18.04 -16.82 11.36
N GLY A 364 -18.12 -15.86 12.29
CA GLY A 364 -17.92 -14.43 11.98
C GLY A 364 -16.50 -14.12 11.48
N TRP A 365 -15.48 -14.74 12.09
CA TRP A 365 -14.09 -14.61 11.66
C TRP A 365 -13.89 -15.18 10.25
N LYS A 366 -14.43 -16.39 9.97
CA LYS A 366 -14.34 -17.03 8.65
C LYS A 366 -15.07 -16.22 7.58
N ALA A 367 -16.30 -15.81 7.85
CA ALA A 367 -17.11 -15.03 6.91
C ALA A 367 -16.45 -13.71 6.53
N ALA A 368 -15.87 -13.00 7.50
CA ALA A 368 -15.15 -11.76 7.26
C ALA A 368 -13.90 -11.97 6.39
N LEU A 369 -13.10 -13.01 6.66
CA LEU A 369 -11.93 -13.35 5.84
C LEU A 369 -12.30 -13.82 4.44
N GLU A 370 -13.37 -14.60 4.30
CA GLU A 370 -13.85 -15.10 3.00
C GLU A 370 -14.38 -13.97 2.11
N GLU A 371 -15.11 -13.01 2.67
CA GLU A 371 -15.56 -11.84 1.90
C GLU A 371 -14.39 -10.93 1.52
N SER A 372 -13.44 -10.70 2.44
CA SER A 372 -12.20 -10.00 2.13
C SER A 372 -11.40 -10.71 1.02
N LEU A 373 -11.29 -12.05 1.08
CA LEU A 373 -10.64 -12.87 0.06
C LEU A 373 -11.35 -12.73 -1.30
N ARG A 374 -12.68 -12.84 -1.34
CA ARG A 374 -13.48 -12.72 -2.57
C ARG A 374 -13.25 -11.37 -3.26
N LEU A 375 -13.35 -10.28 -2.51
CA LEU A 375 -13.16 -8.92 -3.04
C LEU A 375 -11.73 -8.69 -3.56
N ASN A 376 -10.72 -9.17 -2.83
CA ASN A 376 -9.33 -9.09 -3.27
C ASN A 376 -9.06 -9.95 -4.51
N HIS A 377 -9.64 -11.15 -4.60
CA HIS A 377 -9.56 -11.99 -5.79
C HIS A 377 -10.11 -11.27 -7.03
N GLU A 378 -11.31 -10.68 -6.92
CA GLU A 378 -11.93 -9.93 -8.03
C GLU A 378 -11.07 -8.75 -8.50
N LEU A 379 -10.47 -7.99 -7.57
CA LEU A 379 -9.55 -6.91 -7.90
C LEU A 379 -8.25 -7.42 -8.54
N ALA A 380 -7.69 -8.52 -8.04
CA ALA A 380 -6.45 -9.09 -8.54
C ALA A 380 -6.62 -9.69 -9.94
N GLU A 381 -7.74 -10.35 -10.22
CA GLU A 381 -8.05 -10.89 -11.56
C GLU A 381 -8.25 -9.77 -12.59
N LYS A 382 -8.99 -8.71 -12.22
CA LYS A 382 -9.31 -7.62 -13.15
C LYS A 382 -8.14 -6.64 -13.36
N TYR A 383 -7.32 -6.41 -12.33
CA TYR A 383 -6.28 -5.37 -12.33
C TYR A 383 -4.88 -5.90 -12.00
N GLY A 384 -4.61 -7.19 -12.22
CA GLY A 384 -3.35 -7.86 -11.82
C GLY A 384 -2.04 -7.30 -12.40
N LYS A 385 -2.11 -6.36 -13.35
CA LYS A 385 -0.95 -5.64 -13.90
C LYS A 385 -0.71 -4.26 -13.25
N MET A 386 -1.62 -3.82 -12.39
CA MET A 386 -1.56 -2.52 -11.71
C MET A 386 -1.13 -2.71 -10.25
N GLY A 387 -0.63 -1.65 -9.62
CA GLY A 387 -0.24 -1.67 -8.20
C GLY A 387 -1.34 -2.21 -7.27
N VAL A 388 -2.59 -1.80 -7.49
CA VAL A 388 -3.76 -2.29 -6.72
C VAL A 388 -3.98 -3.79 -6.87
N GLY A 389 -3.75 -4.35 -8.07
CA GLY A 389 -3.86 -5.79 -8.30
C GLY A 389 -2.81 -6.59 -7.54
N PHE A 390 -1.57 -6.08 -7.44
CA PHE A 390 -0.53 -6.72 -6.63
C PHE A 390 -0.84 -6.69 -5.14
N VAL A 391 -1.34 -5.56 -4.62
CA VAL A 391 -1.78 -5.47 -3.21
C VAL A 391 -2.97 -6.38 -2.93
N ALA A 392 -3.95 -6.42 -3.85
CA ALA A 392 -5.09 -7.32 -3.75
C ALA A 392 -4.65 -8.80 -3.76
N ARG A 393 -3.71 -9.18 -4.64
CA ARG A 393 -3.14 -10.53 -4.68
C ARG A 393 -2.44 -10.91 -3.38
N PHE A 394 -1.72 -9.96 -2.77
CA PHE A 394 -1.12 -10.18 -1.45
C PHE A 394 -2.18 -10.45 -0.38
N ASN A 395 -3.21 -9.60 -0.33
CA ASN A 395 -4.29 -9.72 0.65
C ASN A 395 -5.10 -11.02 0.46
N GLU A 396 -5.35 -11.44 -0.78
CA GLU A 396 -5.96 -12.73 -1.12
C GLU A 396 -5.16 -13.89 -0.51
N GLY A 397 -3.86 -13.94 -0.78
CA GLY A 397 -2.97 -14.99 -0.26
C GLY A 397 -2.85 -14.97 1.28
N ARG A 398 -2.79 -13.77 1.88
CA ARG A 398 -2.80 -13.60 3.35
C ARG A 398 -4.07 -14.21 3.97
N ASN A 399 -5.23 -13.93 3.39
CA ASN A 399 -6.50 -14.44 3.90
C ASN A 399 -6.61 -15.95 3.72
N GLN A 400 -6.13 -16.50 2.59
CA GLN A 400 -6.05 -17.95 2.37
C GLN A 400 -5.18 -18.63 3.43
N ALA A 401 -4.01 -18.06 3.75
CA ALA A 401 -3.11 -18.60 4.76
C ALA A 401 -3.77 -18.63 6.14
N LEU A 402 -4.46 -17.54 6.53
CA LEU A 402 -5.19 -17.47 7.80
C LEU A 402 -6.30 -18.52 7.87
N LEU A 403 -7.05 -18.72 6.78
CA LEU A 403 -8.08 -19.76 6.65
C LEU A 403 -7.52 -21.20 6.61
N GLY A 404 -6.20 -21.39 6.75
CA GLY A 404 -5.55 -22.70 6.71
C GLY A 404 -5.39 -23.28 5.30
N LYS A 405 -5.69 -22.51 4.24
CA LYS A 405 -5.55 -22.92 2.83
C LYS A 405 -4.12 -22.66 2.35
N ARG A 406 -3.13 -23.29 2.99
CA ARG A 406 -1.69 -22.99 2.82
C ARG A 406 -1.18 -23.15 1.39
N ASP A 407 -1.48 -24.27 0.72
CA ASP A 407 -1.06 -24.49 -0.68
C ASP A 407 -1.61 -23.41 -1.63
N ALA A 408 -2.89 -23.08 -1.47
CA ALA A 408 -3.52 -22.02 -2.25
C ALA A 408 -2.87 -20.66 -1.95
N ALA A 409 -2.57 -20.37 -0.68
CA ALA A 409 -1.90 -19.14 -0.27
C ALA A 409 -0.52 -19.02 -0.91
N ILE A 410 0.29 -20.08 -0.88
CA ILE A 410 1.62 -20.10 -1.51
C ILE A 410 1.49 -19.87 -3.02
N GLY A 411 0.58 -20.57 -3.71
CA GLY A 411 0.36 -20.39 -5.14
C GLY A 411 -0.06 -18.96 -5.50
N THR A 412 -0.94 -18.36 -4.69
CA THR A 412 -1.40 -16.97 -4.87
C THR A 412 -0.29 -15.95 -4.60
N LEU A 413 0.57 -16.20 -3.62
CA LEU A 413 1.67 -15.30 -3.23
C LEU A 413 2.94 -15.47 -4.07
N ALA A 414 3.09 -16.59 -4.80
CA ALA A 414 4.29 -16.90 -5.57
C ALA A 414 4.72 -15.78 -6.53
N PRO A 415 3.83 -15.18 -7.33
CA PRO A 415 4.21 -14.07 -8.21
C PRO A 415 4.78 -12.85 -7.47
N LEU A 416 4.49 -12.69 -6.17
CA LEU A 416 4.94 -11.56 -5.36
C LEU A 416 6.30 -11.83 -4.70
N PHE A 417 6.48 -13.00 -4.09
CA PHE A 417 7.77 -13.30 -3.43
C PHE A 417 8.88 -13.68 -4.42
N THR A 418 8.53 -13.97 -5.68
CA THR A 418 9.46 -14.17 -6.79
C THR A 418 9.69 -12.91 -7.63
N LEU A 419 9.18 -11.76 -7.20
CA LEU A 419 9.45 -10.49 -7.89
C LEU A 419 10.96 -10.24 -7.98
N GLU A 420 11.42 -9.96 -9.20
CA GLU A 420 12.78 -9.56 -9.51
C GLU A 420 12.77 -8.15 -10.09
N ALA A 421 13.83 -7.40 -9.79
CA ALA A 421 14.03 -6.11 -10.41
C ALA A 421 14.55 -6.29 -11.85
N ALA A 422 14.33 -5.28 -12.68
CA ALA A 422 14.97 -5.23 -13.99
C ALA A 422 16.51 -5.25 -13.83
N PRO A 423 17.26 -5.82 -14.79
CA PRO A 423 18.72 -5.86 -14.72
C PRO A 423 19.33 -4.50 -14.41
N GLY A 424 20.14 -4.42 -13.35
CA GLY A 424 20.81 -3.19 -12.93
C GLY A 424 19.94 -2.19 -12.14
N GLN A 425 18.71 -2.56 -11.76
CA GLN A 425 17.80 -1.72 -10.97
C GLN A 425 17.45 -2.39 -9.63
N PRO A 426 17.16 -1.63 -8.57
CA PRO A 426 16.53 -2.17 -7.36
C PRO A 426 15.03 -2.40 -7.57
N LEU A 427 14.41 -3.23 -6.73
CA LEU A 427 12.95 -3.31 -6.65
C LEU A 427 12.38 -1.96 -6.18
N SER A 428 11.20 -1.58 -6.68
CA SER A 428 10.49 -0.43 -6.15
C SER A 428 10.15 -0.64 -4.66
N PRO A 429 9.97 0.43 -3.85
CA PRO A 429 9.62 0.28 -2.43
C PRO A 429 8.38 -0.59 -2.19
N LEU A 430 7.34 -0.42 -3.02
CA LEU A 430 6.13 -1.26 -2.98
C LEU A 430 6.46 -2.71 -3.35
N GLY A 431 7.23 -2.94 -4.41
CA GLY A 431 7.61 -4.30 -4.85
C GLY A 431 8.42 -5.04 -3.78
N LEU A 432 9.38 -4.35 -3.15
CA LEU A 432 10.15 -4.90 -2.04
C LEU A 432 9.26 -5.23 -0.84
N ASN A 433 8.36 -4.32 -0.44
CA ASN A 433 7.44 -4.55 0.69
C ASN A 433 6.53 -5.77 0.43
N LEU A 434 5.93 -5.86 -0.76
CA LEU A 434 5.09 -7.00 -1.15
C LEU A 434 5.88 -8.30 -1.19
N LYS A 435 7.10 -8.29 -1.75
CA LYS A 435 8.00 -9.45 -1.77
C LYS A 435 8.30 -9.94 -0.36
N THR A 436 8.69 -9.05 0.55
CA THR A 436 9.03 -9.43 1.94
C THR A 436 7.80 -9.95 2.70
N LYS A 437 6.63 -9.31 2.56
CA LYS A 437 5.41 -9.77 3.24
C LYS A 437 4.93 -11.12 2.71
N ALA A 438 4.90 -11.28 1.38
CA ALA A 438 4.49 -12.52 0.73
C ALA A 438 5.44 -13.67 1.11
N LEU A 439 6.76 -13.44 1.06
CA LEU A 439 7.76 -14.44 1.42
C LEU A 439 7.66 -14.80 2.91
N GLY A 440 7.45 -13.82 3.78
CA GLY A 440 7.24 -14.06 5.20
C GLY A 440 6.08 -15.03 5.45
N ILE A 441 4.93 -14.85 4.78
CA ILE A 441 3.78 -15.75 4.89
C ILE A 441 4.10 -17.14 4.31
N ALA A 442 4.71 -17.21 3.12
CA ALA A 442 5.09 -18.47 2.49
C ALA A 442 6.05 -19.31 3.37
N LEU A 443 7.07 -18.67 3.96
CA LEU A 443 7.99 -19.31 4.90
C LEU A 443 7.26 -19.92 6.09
N LYS A 444 6.29 -19.19 6.67
CA LYS A 444 5.47 -19.72 7.77
C LYS A 444 4.66 -20.95 7.34
N CYS A 445 4.04 -20.91 6.16
CA CYS A 445 3.31 -22.06 5.63
C CYS A 445 4.25 -23.27 5.43
N TRP A 446 5.43 -23.08 4.84
CA TRP A 446 6.39 -24.16 4.65
C TRP A 446 6.94 -24.73 5.97
N ILE A 447 7.13 -23.91 6.99
CA ILE A 447 7.51 -24.38 8.33
C ILE A 447 6.40 -25.26 8.92
N GLU A 448 5.14 -24.80 8.87
CA GLU A 448 3.98 -25.52 9.42
C GLU A 448 3.73 -26.85 8.69
N ASP A 449 3.92 -26.89 7.37
CA ASP A 449 3.75 -28.10 6.54
C ASP A 449 5.02 -28.96 6.48
N LYS A 450 6.10 -28.54 7.14
CA LYS A 450 7.44 -29.18 7.10
C LYS A 450 8.02 -29.30 5.68
N ALA A 451 7.59 -28.43 4.77
CA ALA A 451 7.99 -28.37 3.37
C ALA A 451 9.30 -27.56 3.19
N TYR A 452 10.36 -27.95 3.90
CA TYR A 452 11.60 -27.18 3.96
C TYR A 452 12.36 -27.09 2.62
N GLY A 453 12.11 -28.04 1.71
CA GLY A 453 12.83 -28.18 0.44
C GLY A 453 12.71 -26.97 -0.49
N GLU A 454 11.65 -26.17 -0.35
CA GLU A 454 11.42 -24.96 -1.16
C GLU A 454 12.53 -23.91 -0.97
N VAL A 455 13.14 -23.85 0.22
CA VAL A 455 14.26 -22.95 0.52
C VAL A 455 15.58 -23.70 0.53
N THR A 456 15.61 -24.94 1.03
CA THR A 456 16.88 -25.67 1.21
C THR A 456 17.31 -26.50 0.01
N GLY A 457 16.44 -26.70 -0.97
CA GLY A 457 16.61 -27.72 -2.01
C GLY A 457 16.12 -29.10 -1.56
N PRO A 458 16.04 -30.07 -2.49
CA PRO A 458 15.55 -31.42 -2.23
C PRO A 458 16.44 -32.20 -1.26
N SER A 459 15.94 -33.34 -0.77
CA SER A 459 16.76 -34.38 -0.12
C SER A 459 17.18 -35.42 -1.18
N PRO A 460 18.44 -35.88 -1.20
CA PRO A 460 19.54 -35.54 -0.29
C PRO A 460 20.06 -34.11 -0.48
N PHE A 461 20.65 -33.53 0.57
CA PHE A 461 21.13 -32.14 0.54
C PHE A 461 22.21 -31.91 -0.52
N GLU A 462 21.97 -30.91 -1.38
CA GLU A 462 22.92 -30.47 -2.42
C GLU A 462 23.39 -29.03 -2.15
N PRO A 463 24.67 -28.82 -1.74
CA PRO A 463 25.17 -27.50 -1.37
C PRO A 463 25.07 -26.45 -2.49
N GLU A 464 25.26 -26.86 -3.75
CA GLU A 464 25.21 -25.98 -4.91
C GLU A 464 23.79 -25.45 -5.15
N GLN A 465 22.79 -26.35 -5.12
CA GLN A 465 21.38 -25.97 -5.24
C GLN A 465 20.91 -25.10 -4.08
N TYR A 466 21.33 -25.45 -2.85
CA TYR A 466 21.06 -24.66 -1.65
C TYR A 466 21.57 -23.22 -1.79
N ARG A 467 22.84 -23.03 -2.16
CA ARG A 467 23.44 -21.68 -2.31
C ARG A 467 22.87 -20.92 -3.51
N ALA A 468 22.43 -21.62 -4.55
CA ALA A 468 21.83 -21.01 -5.73
C ALA A 468 20.37 -20.58 -5.52
N ASN A 469 19.68 -21.08 -4.49
CA ASN A 469 18.27 -20.79 -4.24
C ASN A 469 18.02 -19.27 -4.11
N PRO A 470 17.16 -18.67 -4.95
CA PRO A 470 16.95 -17.22 -4.96
C PRO A 470 16.29 -16.69 -3.67
N LEU A 471 15.45 -17.49 -3.01
CA LEU A 471 14.80 -17.12 -1.75
C LEU A 471 15.83 -17.06 -0.61
N LEU A 472 16.71 -18.07 -0.53
CA LEU A 472 17.81 -18.07 0.43
C LEU A 472 18.75 -16.89 0.18
N ARG A 473 19.16 -16.67 -1.08
CA ARG A 473 20.05 -15.56 -1.44
C ARG A 473 19.45 -14.20 -1.06
N PHE A 474 18.14 -14.04 -1.24
CA PHE A 474 17.43 -12.84 -0.82
C PHE A 474 17.45 -12.66 0.71
N ALA A 475 17.12 -13.69 1.49
CA ALA A 475 17.15 -13.62 2.95
C ALA A 475 18.56 -13.40 3.51
N MET A 476 19.56 -14.03 2.91
CA MET A 476 20.99 -13.96 3.31
C MET A 476 21.70 -12.69 2.85
N ALA A 477 21.08 -11.88 1.98
CA ALA A 477 21.64 -10.62 1.55
C ALA A 477 21.80 -9.69 2.76
N PRO A 478 22.99 -9.07 2.95
CA PRO A 478 23.17 -8.10 4.01
C PRO A 478 22.30 -6.88 3.72
N VAL A 479 21.64 -6.35 4.75
CA VAL A 479 20.94 -5.07 4.64
C VAL A 479 21.99 -3.97 4.57
N LYS A 480 22.35 -3.54 3.34
CA LYS A 480 23.29 -2.44 3.11
C LYS A 480 22.50 -1.13 3.15
N GLU A 481 22.92 -0.22 4.03
CA GLU A 481 22.40 1.15 4.15
C GLU A 481 20.85 1.23 4.21
N GLY A 482 20.29 0.84 5.36
CA GLY A 482 18.87 0.97 5.64
C GLY A 482 18.52 0.37 7.00
N ARG A 483 17.50 0.92 7.68
CA ARG A 483 16.91 0.28 8.87
C ARG A 483 16.37 -1.10 8.46
N MET A 484 16.69 -2.15 9.21
CA MET A 484 16.01 -3.44 9.09
C MET A 484 14.52 -3.22 9.30
N THR A 485 13.71 -3.37 8.24
CA THR A 485 12.26 -3.25 8.38
C THR A 485 11.69 -4.46 9.11
N ALA A 486 10.54 -4.31 9.77
CA ALA A 486 9.85 -5.41 10.43
C ALA A 486 9.57 -6.58 9.47
N GLU A 487 9.22 -6.27 8.22
CA GLU A 487 8.99 -7.29 7.20
C GLU A 487 10.27 -8.03 6.79
N MET A 488 11.41 -7.34 6.67
CA MET A 488 12.68 -7.99 6.35
C MET A 488 13.19 -8.81 7.54
N ALA A 489 13.02 -8.31 8.77
CA ALA A 489 13.29 -9.07 9.99
C ALA A 489 12.46 -10.37 10.04
N THR A 490 11.16 -10.29 9.69
CA THR A 490 10.28 -11.46 9.58
C THR A 490 10.82 -12.49 8.60
N VAL A 491 11.24 -12.07 7.40
CA VAL A 491 11.82 -12.96 6.39
C VAL A 491 13.10 -13.63 6.91
N LYS A 492 14.04 -12.85 7.47
CA LYS A 492 15.31 -13.38 7.99
C LYS A 492 15.09 -14.35 9.15
N TYR A 493 14.23 -13.99 10.11
CA TYR A 493 13.92 -14.82 11.26
C TYR A 493 13.25 -16.13 10.85
N ARG A 494 12.17 -16.08 10.04
CA ARG A 494 11.49 -17.30 9.57
C ARG A 494 12.38 -18.16 8.68
N THR A 495 13.29 -17.56 7.91
CA THR A 495 14.30 -18.33 7.19
C THR A 495 15.24 -19.05 8.18
N ALA A 496 15.69 -18.38 9.24
CA ALA A 496 16.53 -19.00 10.28
C ALA A 496 15.80 -20.17 10.97
N GLU A 497 14.53 -19.99 11.32
CA GLU A 497 13.68 -21.02 11.91
C GLU A 497 13.53 -22.23 10.98
N LEU A 498 13.24 -21.99 9.69
CA LEU A 498 13.14 -23.03 8.67
C LEU A 498 14.45 -23.82 8.53
N LEU A 499 15.60 -23.13 8.48
CA LEU A 499 16.91 -23.75 8.37
C LEU A 499 17.23 -24.61 9.61
N ALA A 500 16.94 -24.10 10.81
CA ALA A 500 17.14 -24.84 12.05
C ALA A 500 16.21 -26.07 12.15
N ALA A 501 14.94 -25.94 11.73
CA ALA A 501 14.00 -27.05 11.68
C ALA A 501 14.42 -28.10 10.66
N ARG A 502 14.92 -27.68 9.48
CA ARG A 502 15.47 -28.59 8.47
C ARG A 502 16.69 -29.33 9.01
N ALA A 503 17.64 -28.65 9.64
CA ALA A 503 18.83 -29.27 10.22
C ALA A 503 18.47 -30.40 11.20
N LYS A 504 17.49 -30.18 12.08
CA LYS A 504 16.98 -31.18 13.01
C LYS A 504 16.26 -32.36 12.34
N SER A 505 15.75 -32.18 11.12
CA SER A 505 15.06 -33.22 10.36
C SER A 505 15.99 -34.10 9.51
N LEU A 506 17.26 -33.71 9.36
CA LEU A 506 18.24 -34.46 8.57
C LEU A 506 18.72 -35.70 9.32
N SER A 507 19.08 -36.73 8.57
CA SER A 507 19.62 -37.97 9.13
C SER A 507 21.08 -37.81 9.60
N ASP A 508 21.58 -38.71 10.44
CA ASP A 508 22.99 -38.71 10.89
C ASP A 508 23.99 -38.76 9.72
N LYS A 509 23.59 -39.38 8.60
CA LYS A 509 24.40 -39.44 7.37
C LYS A 509 24.56 -38.07 6.70
N GLU A 510 23.70 -37.12 7.03
CA GLU A 510 23.68 -35.75 6.53
C GLU A 510 24.16 -34.74 7.61
N ALA A 511 24.85 -35.21 8.65
CA ALA A 511 25.39 -34.33 9.70
C ALA A 511 26.26 -33.15 9.18
N PRO A 512 27.07 -33.29 8.11
CA PRO A 512 27.76 -32.14 7.52
C PRO A 512 26.80 -31.09 6.95
N ALA A 513 25.67 -31.52 6.36
CA ALA A 513 24.65 -30.61 5.83
C ALA A 513 23.90 -29.90 6.96
N ALA A 514 23.56 -30.60 8.04
CA ALA A 514 22.96 -30.01 9.23
C ALA A 514 23.80 -28.84 9.78
N LYS A 515 25.13 -29.02 9.88
CA LYS A 515 26.04 -27.95 10.33
C LYS A 515 26.06 -26.72 9.42
N VAL A 516 25.90 -26.90 8.10
CA VAL A 516 25.83 -25.77 7.16
C VAL A 516 24.54 -24.97 7.39
N LEU A 517 23.41 -25.66 7.55
CA LEU A 517 22.12 -25.04 7.82
C LEU A 517 22.11 -24.32 9.17
N GLU A 518 22.65 -24.93 10.22
CA GLU A 518 22.79 -24.31 11.56
C GLU A 518 23.67 -23.05 11.53
N ALA A 519 24.75 -23.06 10.75
CA ALA A 519 25.63 -21.90 10.62
C ALA A 519 24.93 -20.72 9.93
N ASP A 520 24.19 -20.97 8.85
CA ASP A 520 23.43 -19.92 8.15
C ASP A 520 22.22 -19.45 8.98
N ALA A 521 21.54 -20.37 9.69
CA ALA A 521 20.46 -20.03 10.63
C ALA A 521 20.96 -19.09 11.74
N TYR A 522 22.11 -19.41 12.35
CA TYR A 522 22.73 -18.56 13.35
C TYR A 522 23.09 -17.17 12.80
N LYS A 523 23.61 -17.09 11.57
CA LYS A 523 23.96 -15.80 10.94
C LYS A 523 22.74 -14.89 10.83
N LEU A 524 21.62 -15.43 10.36
CA LEU A 524 20.35 -14.70 10.23
C LEU A 524 19.79 -14.30 11.60
N ALA A 525 19.79 -15.22 12.56
CA ALA A 525 19.32 -14.97 13.93
C ALA A 525 20.12 -13.85 14.61
N ARG A 526 21.45 -13.86 14.46
CA ARG A 526 22.30 -12.80 14.97
C ARG A 526 21.95 -11.44 14.35
N GLU A 527 21.77 -11.37 13.02
CA GLU A 527 21.42 -10.13 12.34
C GLU A 527 20.06 -9.58 12.80
N VAL A 528 19.06 -10.44 13.01
CA VAL A 528 17.74 -10.05 13.53
C VAL A 528 17.85 -9.54 14.97
N SER A 529 18.63 -10.23 15.82
CA SER A 529 18.76 -9.89 17.24
C SER A 529 19.32 -8.49 17.50
N THR A 530 20.11 -7.94 16.57
CA THR A 530 20.79 -6.65 16.73
C THR A 530 20.12 -5.50 15.98
N ALA A 531 19.13 -5.77 15.11
CA ALA A 531 18.66 -4.79 14.13
C ALA A 531 17.21 -4.29 14.34
N ASN A 532 16.40 -4.95 15.17
CA ASN A 532 15.04 -4.51 15.53
C ASN A 532 14.56 -5.23 16.82
N ARG A 533 13.54 -4.72 17.51
CA ARG A 533 12.86 -5.40 18.65
C ARG A 533 12.02 -6.60 18.19
N ASP A 534 11.45 -6.55 16.99
CA ASP A 534 10.63 -7.65 16.46
C ASP A 534 11.48 -8.90 16.24
N PHE A 535 11.06 -10.02 16.84
CA PHE A 535 11.79 -11.30 16.86
C PHE A 535 13.17 -11.27 17.54
N ALA A 536 13.53 -10.20 18.26
CA ALA A 536 14.87 -10.06 18.84
C ALA A 536 15.15 -11.10 19.92
N GLN A 537 14.14 -11.40 20.74
CA GLN A 537 14.23 -12.40 21.79
C GLN A 537 14.20 -13.80 21.18
N GLU A 538 13.24 -14.06 20.29
CA GLU A 538 13.07 -15.34 19.62
C GLU A 538 14.31 -15.70 18.78
N ALA A 539 14.97 -14.72 18.17
CA ALA A 539 16.22 -14.93 17.46
C ALA A 539 17.39 -15.28 18.39
N ARG A 540 17.47 -14.67 19.59
CA ARG A 540 18.46 -15.04 20.61
C ARG A 540 18.18 -16.44 21.16
N ASP A 541 16.92 -16.79 21.42
CA ASP A 541 16.51 -18.12 21.87
C ASP A 541 16.84 -19.18 20.81
N LEU A 542 16.59 -18.87 19.54
CA LEU A 542 16.99 -19.71 18.41
C LEU A 542 18.51 -19.90 18.37
N ALA A 543 19.29 -18.82 18.51
CA ALA A 543 20.75 -18.88 18.52
C ALA A 543 21.29 -19.71 19.71
N ALA A 544 20.69 -19.55 20.89
CA ALA A 544 21.00 -20.37 22.07
C ALA A 544 20.69 -21.85 21.82
N GLY A 545 19.56 -22.15 21.19
CA GLY A 545 19.19 -23.51 20.76
C GLY A 545 20.14 -24.12 19.72
N LEU A 546 20.94 -23.29 19.02
CA LEU A 546 22.01 -23.68 18.10
C LEU A 546 23.40 -23.74 18.79
N GLY A 547 23.45 -23.56 20.11
CA GLY A 547 24.68 -23.64 20.91
C GLY A 547 25.56 -22.39 20.90
N LYS A 548 25.02 -21.22 20.51
CA LYS A 548 25.75 -19.94 20.50
C LYS A 548 24.97 -18.86 21.24
N ASN A 549 25.51 -18.35 22.34
CA ASN A 549 24.85 -17.34 23.17
C ASN A 549 25.17 -15.92 22.68
N LEU A 550 24.15 -15.08 22.55
CA LEU A 550 24.24 -13.70 22.05
C LEU A 550 24.14 -12.62 23.16
N GLY A 551 23.96 -13.01 24.43
CA GLY A 551 23.82 -12.08 25.56
C GLY A 551 22.40 -11.47 25.70
N PRO A 552 22.10 -10.77 26.81
CA PRO A 552 20.77 -10.21 27.09
C PRO A 552 20.41 -9.03 26.16
N VAL A 553 19.11 -8.80 25.96
CA VAL A 553 18.57 -7.71 25.11
C VAL A 553 18.92 -6.33 25.69
N ASP A 554 18.93 -6.19 27.01
CA ASP A 554 18.96 -4.91 27.74
C ASP A 554 20.27 -4.11 27.68
N GLU A 555 21.30 -4.64 27.00
CA GLU A 555 22.60 -3.98 26.81
C GLU A 555 22.83 -3.45 25.38
N ASP A 556 21.90 -3.67 24.45
CA ASP A 556 22.00 -3.13 23.09
C ASP A 556 21.40 -1.70 22.98
N PHE A 557 21.94 -0.87 22.08
CA PHE A 557 21.47 0.51 21.89
C PHE A 557 19.97 0.59 21.58
N PRO A 558 19.38 -0.24 20.70
CA PRO A 558 17.94 -0.26 20.47
C PRO A 558 17.10 -0.54 21.73
N ALA A 559 17.52 -1.46 22.59
CA ALA A 559 16.85 -1.76 23.85
C ALA A 559 16.91 -0.58 24.79
N LYS A 560 18.11 -0.03 25.02
CA LYS A 560 18.33 1.14 25.88
C LYS A 560 17.58 2.37 25.41
N LEU A 561 17.57 2.63 24.09
CA LEU A 561 16.78 3.72 23.52
C LEU A 561 15.31 3.58 23.88
N ALA A 562 14.74 2.39 23.72
CA ALA A 562 13.32 2.23 23.90
C ALA A 562 12.90 2.02 25.37
N ASP A 563 13.81 1.63 26.26
CA ASP A 563 13.66 1.79 27.71
C ASP A 563 13.65 3.27 28.11
N ALA A 564 14.55 4.06 27.53
CA ALA A 564 14.56 5.51 27.72
C ALA A 564 13.26 6.15 27.21
N GLN A 565 12.73 5.72 26.06
CA GLN A 565 11.43 6.16 25.56
C GLN A 565 10.26 5.71 26.46
N ALA A 566 10.37 4.57 27.13
CA ALA A 566 9.38 4.15 28.12
C ALA A 566 9.43 5.06 29.36
N ALA A 567 10.61 5.32 29.91
CA ALA A 567 10.79 6.25 31.02
C ALA A 567 10.28 7.66 30.68
N PHE A 568 10.53 8.13 29.46
CA PHE A 568 10.00 9.41 28.98
C PHE A 568 8.47 9.45 28.93
N ARG A 569 7.82 8.37 28.49
CA ARG A 569 6.35 8.26 28.51
C ARG A 569 5.79 8.29 29.93
N THR A 570 6.40 7.55 30.86
CA THR A 570 6.03 7.56 32.28
C THR A 570 6.15 8.97 32.88
N PHE A 571 7.17 9.74 32.48
CA PHE A 571 7.29 11.14 32.85
C PHE A 571 6.14 12.00 32.29
N GLN A 572 5.80 11.83 31.01
CA GLN A 572 4.70 12.58 30.39
C GLN A 572 3.35 12.31 31.08
N GLU A 573 3.08 11.06 31.46
CA GLU A 573 1.90 10.66 32.23
C GLU A 573 1.89 11.35 33.60
N ALA A 574 2.98 11.25 34.37
CA ALA A 574 3.10 11.91 35.67
C ALA A 574 2.97 13.44 35.58
N GLN A 575 3.46 14.05 34.48
CA GLN A 575 3.33 15.48 34.24
C GLN A 575 1.87 15.86 33.92
N ALA A 576 1.13 15.02 33.21
CA ALA A 576 -0.29 15.21 32.94
C ALA A 576 -1.12 15.11 34.24
N ASP A 577 -0.82 14.12 35.08
CA ASP A 577 -1.46 13.94 36.39
C ASP A 577 -1.21 15.15 37.29
N ALA A 578 0.02 15.68 37.32
CA ALA A 578 0.34 16.89 38.06
C ALA A 578 -0.48 18.09 37.58
N LYS A 579 -0.61 18.29 36.26
CA LYS A 579 -1.43 19.37 35.68
C LYS A 579 -2.92 19.22 36.03
N SER A 580 -3.44 18.00 35.98
CA SER A 580 -4.83 17.70 36.36
C SER A 580 -5.08 17.96 37.85
N ALA A 581 -4.13 17.58 38.72
CA ALA A 581 -4.21 17.85 40.16
C ALA A 581 -4.17 19.35 40.47
N HIS A 582 -3.35 20.13 39.74
CA HIS A 582 -3.36 21.60 39.80
C HIS A 582 -4.71 22.19 39.36
N ALA A 583 -5.30 21.69 38.27
CA ALA A 583 -6.59 22.14 37.78
C ALA A 583 -7.76 21.80 38.74
N ALA A 584 -7.66 20.70 39.48
CA ALA A 584 -8.63 20.28 40.49
C ALA A 584 -8.56 21.10 41.80
N GLY A 585 -7.59 22.01 41.95
CA GLY A 585 -7.49 22.91 43.11
C GLY A 585 -7.05 22.25 44.42
N ASN A 586 -6.59 20.98 44.40
CA ASN A 586 -6.09 20.28 45.58
C ASN A 586 -4.57 20.48 45.73
N ALA A 587 -4.17 21.46 46.55
CA ALA A 587 -2.77 21.85 46.71
C ALA A 587 -1.84 20.73 47.22
N ALA A 588 -2.32 19.84 48.09
CA ALA A 588 -1.50 18.76 48.65
C ALA A 588 -1.26 17.65 47.62
N ALA A 589 -2.32 17.23 46.92
CA ALA A 589 -2.20 16.25 45.84
C ALA A 589 -1.41 16.80 44.64
N ALA A 590 -1.55 18.10 44.34
CA ALA A 590 -0.78 18.76 43.28
C ALA A 590 0.72 18.83 43.61
N ALA A 591 1.09 19.07 44.87
CA ALA A 591 2.48 19.04 45.31
C ALA A 591 3.09 17.62 45.19
N GLU A 592 2.38 16.60 45.66
CA GLU A 592 2.82 15.20 45.57
C GLU A 592 2.96 14.73 44.12
N ALA A 593 1.98 15.04 43.26
CA ALA A 593 2.04 14.72 41.83
C ALA A 593 3.17 15.47 41.11
N THR A 594 3.45 16.72 41.50
CA THR A 594 4.59 17.49 40.96
C THR A 594 5.92 16.84 41.35
N ASP A 595 6.09 16.43 42.61
CA ASP A 595 7.30 15.72 43.07
C ASP A 595 7.47 14.36 42.38
N GLY A 596 6.36 13.65 42.15
CA GLY A 596 6.33 12.42 41.35
C GLY A 596 6.81 12.63 39.92
N ALA A 597 6.29 13.67 39.25
CA ALA A 597 6.70 14.04 37.89
C ALA A 597 8.19 14.41 37.82
N VAL A 598 8.71 15.14 38.82
CA VAL A 598 10.14 15.48 38.91
C VAL A 598 11.01 14.23 39.00
N LYS A 599 10.67 13.25 39.84
CA LYS A 599 11.41 11.98 39.92
C LYS A 599 11.41 11.24 38.58
N LYS A 600 10.25 11.17 37.92
CA LYS A 600 10.13 10.51 36.61
C LYS A 600 10.88 11.23 35.50
N ARG A 601 10.93 12.57 35.54
CA ARG A 601 11.78 13.36 34.65
C ARG A 601 13.25 12.98 34.80
N ASP A 602 13.73 12.88 36.04
CA ASP A 602 15.14 12.58 36.32
C ASP A 602 15.51 11.14 35.90
N GLU A 603 14.61 10.17 36.13
CA GLU A 603 14.74 8.80 35.60
C GLU A 603 14.81 8.79 34.05
N ALA A 604 13.92 9.53 33.38
CA ALA A 604 13.92 9.63 31.92
C ALA A 604 15.18 10.31 31.37
N LEU A 605 15.67 11.34 32.06
CA LEU A 605 16.89 12.06 31.71
C LEU A 605 18.11 11.14 31.79
N ALA A 606 18.26 10.38 32.89
CA ALA A 606 19.33 9.41 33.04
C ALA A 606 19.27 8.31 31.96
N ALA A 607 18.09 7.74 31.72
CA ALA A 607 17.92 6.70 30.70
C ALA A 607 18.25 7.20 29.28
N MET A 608 17.87 8.44 28.95
CA MET A 608 18.20 9.06 27.65
C MET A 608 19.70 9.35 27.51
N GLN A 609 20.39 9.73 28.59
CA GLN A 609 21.83 9.92 28.59
C GLN A 609 22.59 8.59 28.39
N ASP A 610 22.15 7.52 29.06
CA ASP A 610 22.73 6.18 28.90
C ASP A 610 22.56 5.66 27.46
N ALA A 611 21.36 5.84 26.89
CA ALA A 611 21.10 5.49 25.49
C ALA A 611 21.97 6.31 24.53
N LEU A 612 22.13 7.62 24.77
CA LEU A 612 22.99 8.48 23.94
C LEU A 612 24.45 8.02 24.00
N ALA A 613 24.98 7.73 25.18
CA ALA A 613 26.36 7.30 25.37
C ALA A 613 26.69 5.97 24.68
N LEU A 614 25.70 5.09 24.53
CA LEU A 614 25.84 3.86 23.74
C LEU A 614 25.75 4.13 22.23
N GLY A 615 24.80 4.96 21.80
CA GLY A 615 24.62 5.30 20.39
C GLY A 615 25.79 6.07 19.78
N GLU A 616 26.46 6.91 20.56
CA GLU A 616 27.64 7.65 20.12
C GLU A 616 28.90 6.77 19.99
N LYS A 617 28.94 5.60 20.66
CA LYS A 617 30.05 4.64 20.56
C LYS A 617 29.90 3.67 19.40
N ASP A 618 28.69 3.48 18.89
CA ASP A 618 28.40 2.57 17.79
C ASP A 618 28.34 3.32 16.46
N ALA A 619 29.40 3.20 15.65
CA ALA A 619 29.50 3.82 14.34
C ALA A 619 28.44 3.34 13.32
N SER A 620 27.70 2.26 13.62
CA SER A 620 26.60 1.75 12.80
C SER A 620 25.21 2.27 13.23
N THR A 621 25.14 3.02 14.33
CA THR A 621 23.88 3.53 14.87
C THR A 621 23.29 4.62 13.97
N ASN A 622 21.96 4.58 13.84
CA ASN A 622 21.20 5.52 13.02
C ASN A 622 21.25 6.95 13.57
N GLU A 623 21.85 7.87 12.82
CA GLU A 623 22.00 9.28 13.18
C GLU A 623 20.66 9.98 13.52
N ALA A 624 19.57 9.62 12.85
CA ALA A 624 18.25 10.19 13.16
C ALA A 624 17.72 9.74 14.53
N ALA A 625 18.06 8.53 14.98
CA ALA A 625 17.70 8.07 16.33
C ALA A 625 18.50 8.82 17.40
N ILE A 626 19.79 9.06 17.17
CA ILE A 626 20.63 9.88 18.05
C ILE A 626 20.06 11.32 18.15
N ASN A 627 19.68 11.91 17.02
CA ASN A 627 19.10 13.25 17.00
C ASN A 627 17.72 13.32 17.66
N GLN A 628 16.94 12.24 17.63
CA GLN A 628 15.71 12.13 18.41
C GLN A 628 15.99 12.12 19.92
N ILE A 629 16.99 11.35 20.39
CA ILE A 629 17.41 11.35 21.80
C ILE A 629 17.84 12.76 22.23
N ARG A 630 18.68 13.43 21.43
CA ARG A 630 19.13 14.80 21.70
C ARG A 630 17.97 15.80 21.79
N SER A 631 16.95 15.65 20.93
CA SER A 631 15.74 16.50 20.99
C SER A 631 14.94 16.25 22.26
N ILE A 632 14.76 15.00 22.68
CA ILE A 632 14.05 14.67 23.92
C ILE A 632 14.85 15.16 25.14
N LEU A 633 16.17 14.97 25.16
CA LEU A 633 17.06 15.52 26.18
C LEU A 633 16.95 17.04 26.27
N THR A 634 16.88 17.74 25.13
CA THR A 634 16.68 19.20 25.10
C THR A 634 15.41 19.60 25.86
N PHE A 635 14.31 18.87 25.67
CA PHE A 635 13.07 19.10 26.39
C PHE A 635 13.16 18.75 27.89
N LEU A 636 13.75 17.61 28.24
CA LEU A 636 13.91 17.20 29.64
C LEU A 636 14.79 18.17 30.42
N LEU A 637 15.88 18.67 29.81
CA LEU A 637 16.74 19.71 30.39
C LEU A 637 15.99 21.02 30.60
N TYR A 638 15.17 21.43 29.63
CA TYR A 638 14.32 22.62 29.76
C TYR A 638 13.33 22.48 30.92
N ASP A 639 12.65 21.34 31.03
CA ASP A 639 11.71 21.06 32.13
C ASP A 639 12.44 21.00 33.49
N ALA A 640 13.69 20.54 33.51
CA ALA A 640 14.59 20.59 34.66
C ALA A 640 15.11 21.99 35.00
N ARG A 641 14.74 23.03 34.25
CA ARG A 641 15.25 24.41 34.34
C ARG A 641 16.76 24.53 34.08
N GLN A 642 17.34 23.52 33.44
CA GLN A 642 18.71 23.51 32.92
C GLN A 642 18.75 24.21 31.56
N PHE A 643 18.41 25.51 31.57
CA PHE A 643 18.17 26.28 30.35
C PHE A 643 19.43 26.48 29.51
N ALA A 644 20.62 26.52 30.12
CA ALA A 644 21.88 26.68 29.39
C ALA A 644 22.22 25.40 28.60
N GLU A 645 22.07 24.23 29.22
CA GLU A 645 22.30 22.95 28.56
C GLU A 645 21.25 22.68 27.48
N ALA A 646 19.97 22.98 27.76
CA ALA A 646 18.88 22.85 26.79
C ALA A 646 19.10 23.77 25.57
N ALA A 647 19.45 25.04 25.79
CA ALA A 647 19.76 25.98 24.71
C ALA A 647 20.93 25.50 23.85
N THR A 648 21.99 25.01 24.47
CA THR A 648 23.20 24.53 23.77
C THR A 648 22.89 23.31 22.91
N LEU A 649 22.21 22.30 23.48
CA LEU A 649 21.89 21.06 22.78
C LEU A 649 20.91 21.29 21.63
N GLY A 650 19.87 22.11 21.84
CA GLY A 650 18.90 22.41 20.79
C GLY A 650 19.47 23.31 19.69
N ALA A 651 20.34 24.28 20.01
CA ALA A 651 21.03 25.10 19.01
C ALA A 651 21.99 24.27 18.15
N MET A 652 22.70 23.31 18.75
CA MET A 652 23.54 22.35 18.03
C MET A 652 22.72 21.55 17.01
N LEU A 653 21.57 21.00 17.41
CA LEU A 653 20.69 20.24 16.51
C LEU A 653 20.22 21.06 15.30
N VAL A 654 19.87 22.32 15.52
CA VAL A 654 19.44 23.23 14.45
C VAL A 654 20.59 23.55 13.50
N LYS A 655 21.80 23.75 14.03
CA LYS A 655 22.97 24.12 13.23
C LYS A 655 23.53 22.95 12.42
N ASP A 656 23.64 21.78 13.05
CA ASP A 656 24.35 20.63 12.49
C ASP A 656 23.40 19.70 11.74
N HIS A 657 22.10 19.71 12.07
CA HIS A 657 21.08 18.86 11.45
C HIS A 657 19.79 19.63 11.12
N PRO A 658 19.83 20.72 10.32
CA PRO A 658 18.69 21.63 10.11
C PRO A 658 17.45 20.96 9.51
N ASN A 659 17.64 19.92 8.68
CA ASN A 659 16.56 19.23 7.98
C ASN A 659 15.94 18.07 8.77
N SER A 660 16.40 17.81 10.00
CA SER A 660 15.83 16.75 10.84
C SER A 660 14.50 17.16 11.46
N VAL A 661 13.53 16.24 11.48
CA VAL A 661 12.24 16.46 12.15
C VAL A 661 12.43 16.82 13.63
N SER A 662 13.38 16.17 14.29
CA SER A 662 13.72 16.38 15.70
C SER A 662 14.32 17.77 15.95
N SER A 663 15.02 18.35 14.97
CA SER A 663 15.61 19.68 15.11
C SER A 663 14.57 20.79 15.22
N ARG A 664 13.39 20.63 14.58
CA ARG A 664 12.29 21.60 14.69
C ARG A 664 11.71 21.68 16.11
N GLN A 665 11.58 20.55 16.78
CA GLN A 665 11.10 20.50 18.17
C GLN A 665 12.15 21.05 19.13
N ALA A 666 13.41 20.64 18.96
CA ALA A 666 14.53 21.16 19.75
C ALA A 666 14.73 22.68 19.57
N ALA A 667 14.50 23.21 18.38
CA ALA A 667 14.56 24.65 18.08
C ALA A 667 13.59 25.46 18.95
N ARG A 668 12.33 25.01 19.06
CA ARG A 668 11.31 25.67 19.89
C ARG A 668 11.73 25.71 21.35
N VAL A 669 12.25 24.59 21.86
CA VAL A 669 12.71 24.47 23.25
C VAL A 669 13.97 25.30 23.50
N ALA A 670 14.92 25.33 22.57
CA ALA A 670 16.12 26.16 22.68
C ALA A 670 15.80 27.65 22.68
N LEU A 671 14.87 28.11 21.82
CA LEU A 671 14.39 29.49 21.85
C LEU A 671 13.74 29.84 23.19
N ALA A 672 12.87 28.96 23.73
CA ALA A 672 12.24 29.16 25.04
C ALA A 672 13.28 29.18 26.19
N SER A 673 14.32 28.35 26.09
CA SER A 673 15.43 28.31 27.06
C SER A 673 16.24 29.60 27.03
N LEU A 674 16.61 30.10 25.84
CA LEU A 674 17.34 31.34 25.66
C LEU A 674 16.52 32.57 26.10
N GLN A 675 15.21 32.57 25.87
CA GLN A 675 14.30 33.59 26.40
C GLN A 675 14.30 33.62 27.93
N SER A 676 14.25 32.43 28.57
CA SER A 676 14.29 32.31 30.02
C SER A 676 15.62 32.83 30.60
N LEU A 677 16.75 32.51 29.97
CA LEU A 677 18.07 33.03 30.34
C LEU A 677 18.21 34.55 30.13
N ALA A 678 17.68 35.06 29.02
CA ALA A 678 17.69 36.48 28.70
C ALA A 678 16.84 37.31 29.68
N ALA A 679 15.70 36.77 30.11
CA ALA A 679 14.86 37.36 31.16
C ALA A 679 15.57 37.40 32.52
N GLY A 680 16.44 36.42 32.80
CA GLY A 680 17.32 36.38 33.97
C GLY A 680 18.56 37.30 33.92
N GLY A 681 18.69 38.14 32.87
CA GLY A 681 19.79 39.12 32.76
C GLY A 681 21.04 38.63 32.01
N ASN A 682 21.01 37.44 31.39
CA ASN A 682 22.14 36.96 30.58
C ASN A 682 22.19 37.71 29.23
N ALA A 683 23.21 38.56 29.07
CA ALA A 683 23.40 39.37 27.85
C ALA A 683 23.80 38.53 26.62
N GLU A 684 24.51 37.43 26.81
CA GLU A 684 24.95 36.52 25.74
C GLU A 684 23.76 35.72 25.17
N ALA A 685 22.82 35.33 26.05
CA ALA A 685 21.59 34.65 25.65
C ALA A 685 20.71 35.50 24.70
N LYS A 686 20.72 36.83 24.82
CA LYS A 686 20.00 37.74 23.90
C LYS A 686 20.58 37.70 22.48
N THR A 687 21.90 37.61 22.37
CA THR A 687 22.59 37.49 21.08
C THR A 687 22.32 36.12 20.46
N GLN A 688 22.49 35.04 21.22
CA GLN A 688 22.22 33.67 20.76
C GLN A 688 20.76 33.45 20.36
N LEU A 689 19.80 34.08 21.05
CA LEU A 689 18.39 34.03 20.71
C LEU A 689 18.13 34.61 19.31
N LYS A 690 18.75 35.75 19.01
CA LYS A 690 18.62 36.43 17.72
C LYS A 690 19.21 35.61 16.58
N ASP A 691 20.36 35.00 16.82
CA ASP A 691 21.07 34.18 15.82
C ASP A 691 20.32 32.88 15.53
N LEU A 692 19.82 32.19 16.56
CA LEU A 692 19.04 30.96 16.39
C LEU A 692 17.69 31.20 15.70
N ALA A 693 17.01 32.32 16.02
CA ALA A 693 15.76 32.69 15.34
C ALA A 693 15.96 32.96 13.84
N GLY A 694 17.11 33.52 13.45
CA GLY A 694 17.46 33.74 12.04
C GLY A 694 17.62 32.45 11.24
N LEU A 695 18.23 31.42 11.85
CA LEU A 695 18.47 30.11 11.25
C LEU A 695 17.19 29.29 10.99
N ILE A 696 16.11 29.53 11.73
CA ILE A 696 14.85 28.79 11.61
C ILE A 696 13.95 29.34 10.49
N VAL A 697 14.14 30.61 10.13
CA VAL A 697 13.30 31.33 9.14
C VAL A 697 13.83 31.19 7.70
N THR A 698 15.11 30.85 7.55
CA THR A 698 15.78 30.55 6.27
C THR A 698 15.75 29.08 5.94
#